data_AF-A0A7V0YDU8-F1
#
_entry.id   AF-A0A7V0YDU8-F1
#
_cell.length_a   1.000
_cell.length_b   1.000
_cell.length_c   1.000
_cell.angle_alpha   90.00
_cell.angle_beta   90.00
_cell.angle_gamma   90.00
#
_symmetry.space_group_name_H-M   'P 1'
#
loop_
_entity.id
_entity.type
_entity.pdbx_description
1 polymer ?
#
loop_
_entity_poly.entity_id
_entity_poly.type
_entity_poly.pdbx_seq_one_letter_code
_entity_poly.pdbx_strand_id
1 'polypeptide(L)'
;MLNLFRSKPDRADGHALVKALLDEVKRTQDRYLIKLEDSAVGRELLAASPETQRAFVLAAAAWLCQKESFFIREAMLTLLRRSLPFTREDVLALLDFSLHQRSSQSRATSRMIKVLEEYLEEHPESPEVRGKAWELAEAIEADHSRPEDRRWAARLRELADPEASRRLPLVPGEAWSDAALADIQAMDPATSAAWAALLTACAQAPDPQPNARWLKLAQERMEAVGFAGLKQAVLRWFSLVDRPRNQPAARPHLWPHDPDLLIDEANADVLRGLAWLCAGREDREVARALVALAVSAYRKVPQKGPRCPRVGNACVWALANVPGSEGVAQLARLQARVKVHSVQKTIAAALDRAAERAGLSRDEIEELSAPTYGLQEVGLRRERLGDYTAELVVTDTLGTELRWIRPDGRQQAGIPKAVKEQCPEELKELTEAAKSVREMLVAQRDRIERLFLARRTWTLPIWRERYLDHPLVGALARRLIWKFSRGDRAASGIWHEGQIVGRDGQPLSWLDDATKVELWHPLHVNPEIVLEWRDWLVRHEVRQPFKQAHREVYLLTDAERETGIYSNRFAGHILRQHQFHALCGTRGWIDRLRLRVDEEIPPATRLLPEWGLRAEFWVEPAGDVLTNDTNDARTYLYVSTDQVRFYPLAAPEHPARGNGDADRTGRYGAGDPAQPLPLEQIPPMVFCEVMRDVDLFVGVASVGNDPTWFDGGPEGRYRGYWERYAFGQLSEVGRTRRQVLEQLVPRLEIAGRCRIEGNYLVVRGDLHTYRIHLGSGNILMEPSNRSLCIVPAQGAARSGPQVFLPFEDDFMLSVILSKAFLLANDGSIRDPTILRQIEF
;
A
#
# COMPACT_ATOMS: atom_id res chain seq x y z
N MET A 1 -6.69 -63.97 1.91
CA MET A 1 -7.67 -63.12 1.18
C MET A 1 -8.75 -63.92 0.45
N LEU A 2 -8.40 -64.79 -0.52
CA LEU A 2 -9.40 -65.65 -1.21
C LEU A 2 -10.17 -66.60 -0.27
N ASN A 3 -9.60 -66.93 0.89
CA ASN A 3 -10.26 -67.77 1.90
C ASN A 3 -11.40 -67.07 2.65
N LEU A 4 -11.41 -65.73 2.75
CA LEU A 4 -12.52 -64.98 3.36
C LEU A 4 -13.72 -64.89 2.41
N PHE A 5 -13.51 -65.03 1.10
CA PHE A 5 -14.55 -64.94 0.07
C PHE A 5 -15.17 -66.30 -0.32
N ARG A 6 -14.50 -67.42 -0.04
CA ARG A 6 -14.95 -68.77 -0.40
C ARG A 6 -15.41 -69.55 0.83
N SER A 7 -16.73 -69.64 1.07
CA SER A 7 -17.41 -70.80 1.73
C SER A 7 -18.80 -70.51 2.35
N LYS A 8 -19.66 -69.66 1.74
CA LYS A 8 -21.08 -69.57 2.19
C LYS A 8 -22.06 -69.72 1.01
N PRO A 9 -23.15 -70.50 1.14
CA PRO A 9 -24.13 -70.74 0.07
C PRO A 9 -24.76 -69.44 -0.48
N ASP A 10 -24.99 -68.42 0.37
CA ASP A 10 -25.49 -67.09 -0.03
C ASP A 10 -24.64 -66.37 -1.09
N ARG A 11 -23.35 -66.72 -1.24
CA ARG A 11 -22.48 -66.06 -2.20
C ARG A 11 -22.58 -66.63 -3.61
N ALA A 12 -23.11 -67.84 -3.80
CA ALA A 12 -23.28 -68.44 -5.12
C ALA A 12 -24.26 -67.62 -5.98
N ASP A 13 -25.35 -67.17 -5.36
CA ASP A 13 -26.38 -66.35 -6.01
C ASP A 13 -25.84 -64.97 -6.40
N GLY A 14 -25.03 -64.34 -5.54
CA GLY A 14 -24.33 -63.09 -5.87
C GLY A 14 -23.39 -63.22 -7.08
N HIS A 15 -22.64 -64.33 -7.19
CA HIS A 15 -21.74 -64.56 -8.33
C HIS A 15 -22.53 -64.82 -9.62
N ALA A 16 -23.67 -65.50 -9.54
CA ALA A 16 -24.58 -65.69 -10.67
C ALA A 16 -25.14 -64.35 -11.17
N LEU A 17 -25.52 -63.44 -10.26
CA LEU A 17 -25.99 -62.10 -10.59
C LEU A 17 -24.89 -61.23 -11.22
N VAL A 18 -23.66 -61.26 -10.68
CA VAL A 18 -22.51 -60.56 -11.30
C VAL A 18 -22.26 -61.08 -12.73
N LYS A 19 -22.35 -62.40 -12.94
CA LYS A 19 -22.19 -63.01 -14.27
C LYS A 19 -23.31 -62.61 -15.23
N ALA A 20 -24.57 -62.68 -14.77
CA ALA A 20 -25.74 -62.30 -15.56
C ALA A 20 -25.65 -60.83 -16.00
N LEU A 21 -25.27 -59.95 -15.08
CA LEU A 21 -25.09 -58.52 -15.33
C LEU A 21 -23.94 -58.27 -16.33
N LEU A 22 -22.83 -59.00 -16.22
CA LEU A 22 -21.73 -58.92 -17.19
C LEU A 22 -22.12 -59.41 -18.60
N ASP A 23 -22.91 -60.48 -18.69
CA ASP A 23 -23.33 -61.04 -19.98
C ASP A 23 -24.38 -60.15 -20.66
N GLU A 24 -25.21 -59.42 -19.91
CA GLU A 24 -26.09 -58.37 -20.44
C GLU A 24 -25.29 -57.17 -20.98
N VAL A 25 -24.30 -56.69 -20.23
CA VAL A 25 -23.44 -55.56 -20.63
C VAL A 25 -22.62 -55.90 -21.87
N LYS A 26 -22.11 -57.14 -22.01
CA LYS A 26 -21.35 -57.57 -23.19
C LYS A 26 -22.16 -57.51 -24.49
N ARG A 27 -23.48 -57.70 -24.42
CA ARG A 27 -24.41 -57.68 -25.56
C ARG A 27 -24.77 -56.29 -26.03
N THR A 28 -24.41 -55.25 -25.26
CA THR A 28 -24.75 -53.86 -25.56
C THR A 28 -23.54 -53.13 -26.17
N GLN A 29 -23.77 -52.32 -27.21
CA GLN A 29 -22.69 -51.62 -27.94
C GLN A 29 -22.01 -50.52 -27.12
N ASP A 30 -22.73 -49.88 -26.18
CA ASP A 30 -22.23 -48.75 -25.37
C ASP A 30 -22.03 -49.13 -23.89
N ARG A 31 -20.94 -49.84 -23.60
CA ARG A 31 -20.67 -50.43 -22.28
C ARG A 31 -20.41 -49.44 -21.14
N TYR A 32 -20.28 -48.15 -21.44
CA TYR A 32 -19.94 -47.10 -20.49
C TYR A 32 -21.13 -46.19 -20.11
N LEU A 33 -22.28 -46.31 -20.78
CA LEU A 33 -23.45 -45.43 -20.60
C LEU A 33 -24.68 -46.11 -20.00
N ILE A 34 -24.65 -47.43 -19.81
CA ILE A 34 -25.74 -48.17 -19.19
C ILE A 34 -25.77 -47.78 -17.71
N LYS A 35 -26.93 -47.31 -17.21
CA LYS A 35 -27.15 -47.21 -15.77
C LYS A 35 -27.72 -48.51 -15.23
N LEU A 36 -27.54 -48.76 -13.94
CA LEU A 36 -28.08 -49.96 -13.30
C LEU A 36 -29.61 -50.09 -13.48
N GLU A 37 -30.32 -48.95 -13.53
CA GLU A 37 -31.77 -48.86 -13.77
C GLU A 37 -32.21 -49.24 -15.21
N ASP A 38 -31.28 -49.21 -16.18
CA ASP A 38 -31.57 -49.50 -17.58
C ASP A 38 -31.37 -50.99 -17.93
N SER A 39 -30.67 -51.74 -17.06
CA SER A 39 -30.45 -53.19 -17.20
C SER A 39 -31.64 -53.97 -16.64
N ALA A 40 -32.06 -55.04 -17.32
CA ALA A 40 -33.09 -55.95 -16.83
C ALA A 40 -32.64 -56.63 -15.53
N VAL A 41 -31.40 -57.16 -15.51
CA VAL A 41 -30.80 -57.75 -14.31
C VAL A 41 -30.59 -56.70 -13.22
N GLY A 42 -30.25 -55.47 -13.60
CA GLY A 42 -30.09 -54.34 -12.68
C GLY A 42 -31.39 -53.90 -12.01
N ARG A 43 -32.52 -53.87 -12.72
CA ARG A 43 -33.85 -53.60 -12.15
C ARG A 43 -34.29 -54.71 -11.19
N GLU A 44 -34.07 -55.97 -11.55
CA GLU A 44 -34.33 -57.11 -10.67
C GLU A 44 -33.48 -57.01 -9.39
N LEU A 45 -32.20 -56.68 -9.52
CA LEU A 45 -31.29 -56.48 -8.39
C LEU A 45 -31.72 -55.32 -7.48
N LEU A 46 -32.18 -54.20 -8.05
CA LEU A 46 -32.68 -53.04 -7.30
C LEU A 46 -34.01 -53.33 -6.57
N ALA A 47 -34.80 -54.28 -7.07
CA ALA A 47 -36.06 -54.74 -6.45
C ALA A 47 -35.88 -55.94 -5.50
N ALA A 48 -34.72 -56.61 -5.54
CA ALA A 48 -34.42 -57.77 -4.71
C ALA A 48 -34.33 -57.42 -3.21
N SER A 49 -34.35 -58.44 -2.35
CA SER A 49 -34.24 -58.26 -0.90
C SER A 49 -32.86 -57.68 -0.50
N PRO A 50 -32.76 -57.03 0.67
CA PRO A 50 -31.48 -56.53 1.19
C PRO A 50 -30.40 -57.62 1.27
N GLU A 51 -30.77 -58.87 1.55
CA GLU A 51 -29.86 -60.01 1.60
C GLU A 51 -29.30 -60.36 0.22
N THR A 52 -30.13 -60.34 -0.82
CA THR A 52 -29.69 -60.55 -2.21
C THR A 52 -28.79 -59.40 -2.68
N GLN A 53 -29.12 -58.16 -2.32
CA GLN A 53 -28.29 -56.98 -2.64
C GLN A 53 -26.93 -57.04 -1.92
N ARG A 54 -26.91 -57.43 -0.65
CA ARG A 54 -25.68 -57.71 0.12
C ARG A 54 -24.83 -58.78 -0.57
N ALA A 55 -25.45 -59.91 -0.95
CA ALA A 55 -24.74 -61.00 -1.63
C ALA A 55 -24.11 -60.55 -2.94
N PHE A 56 -24.81 -59.73 -3.74
CA PHE A 56 -24.26 -59.12 -4.94
C PHE A 56 -23.08 -58.20 -4.64
N VAL A 57 -23.20 -57.28 -3.67
CA VAL A 57 -22.13 -56.33 -3.33
C VAL A 57 -20.83 -57.06 -2.97
N LEU A 58 -20.92 -58.13 -2.19
CA LEU A 58 -19.77 -58.93 -1.80
C LEU A 58 -19.16 -59.72 -2.97
N ALA A 59 -20.01 -60.28 -3.84
CA ALA A 59 -19.55 -60.95 -5.05
C ALA A 59 -18.88 -59.97 -6.02
N ALA A 60 -19.43 -58.76 -6.16
CA ALA A 60 -18.89 -57.69 -7.00
C ALA A 60 -17.53 -57.21 -6.47
N ALA A 61 -17.40 -56.96 -5.17
CA ALA A 61 -16.14 -56.59 -4.53
C ALA A 61 -15.06 -57.68 -4.73
N ALA A 62 -15.40 -58.94 -4.50
CA ALA A 62 -14.49 -60.08 -4.70
C ALA A 62 -14.02 -60.20 -6.16
N TRP A 63 -14.94 -60.00 -7.10
CA TRP A 63 -14.67 -60.05 -8.53
C TRP A 63 -13.77 -58.88 -8.98
N LEU A 64 -14.05 -57.68 -8.47
CA LEU A 64 -13.30 -56.45 -8.80
C LEU A 64 -11.86 -56.44 -8.23
N CYS A 65 -11.53 -57.31 -7.27
CA CYS A 65 -10.14 -57.54 -6.85
C CYS A 65 -9.29 -58.25 -7.93
N GLN A 66 -9.92 -58.93 -8.89
CA GLN A 66 -9.23 -59.72 -9.92
C GLN A 66 -9.38 -59.12 -11.33
N LYS A 67 -10.44 -58.35 -11.57
CA LYS A 67 -10.83 -57.85 -12.89
C LYS A 67 -11.33 -56.42 -12.78
N GLU A 68 -11.18 -55.63 -13.85
CA GLU A 68 -11.73 -54.28 -13.91
C GLU A 68 -13.04 -54.26 -14.70
N SER A 69 -14.05 -53.58 -14.15
CA SER A 69 -15.28 -53.22 -14.86
C SER A 69 -15.89 -51.98 -14.25
N PHE A 70 -16.02 -50.93 -15.06
CA PHE A 70 -16.67 -49.69 -14.65
C PHE A 70 -18.13 -49.95 -14.23
N PHE A 71 -18.88 -50.70 -15.03
CA PHE A 71 -20.29 -50.95 -14.77
C PHE A 71 -20.55 -51.79 -13.51
N ILE A 72 -19.77 -52.84 -13.26
CA ILE A 72 -19.91 -53.64 -12.02
C ILE A 72 -19.54 -52.79 -10.79
N ARG A 73 -18.55 -51.91 -10.92
CA ARG A 73 -18.17 -50.97 -9.86
C ARG A 73 -19.31 -49.97 -9.58
N GLU A 74 -19.87 -49.35 -10.60
CA GLU A 74 -21.01 -48.43 -10.43
C GLU A 74 -22.25 -49.12 -9.85
N ALA A 75 -22.53 -50.37 -10.27
CA ALA A 75 -23.61 -51.17 -9.70
C ALA A 75 -23.41 -51.41 -8.20
N MET A 76 -22.20 -51.82 -7.81
CA MET A 76 -21.81 -52.00 -6.41
C MET A 76 -21.91 -50.68 -5.62
N LEU A 77 -21.37 -49.58 -6.15
CA LEU A 77 -21.41 -48.25 -5.52
C LEU A 77 -22.84 -47.72 -5.36
N THR A 78 -23.74 -48.07 -6.27
CA THR A 78 -25.17 -47.70 -6.22
C THR A 78 -25.87 -48.43 -5.10
N LEU A 79 -25.64 -49.73 -4.94
CA LEU A 79 -26.22 -50.52 -3.84
C LEU A 79 -25.64 -50.13 -2.48
N LEU A 80 -24.35 -49.78 -2.40
CA LEU A 80 -23.72 -49.25 -1.18
C LEU A 80 -24.30 -47.90 -0.72
N ARG A 81 -25.17 -47.24 -1.50
CA ARG A 81 -25.94 -46.08 -1.04
C ARG A 81 -27.09 -46.48 -0.10
N ARG A 82 -27.59 -47.71 -0.23
CA ARG A 82 -28.65 -48.27 0.62
C ARG A 82 -28.05 -48.80 1.92
N SER A 83 -28.88 -48.93 2.96
CA SER A 83 -28.49 -49.57 4.22
C SER A 83 -28.77 -51.06 4.07
N LEU A 84 -27.70 -51.86 4.03
CA LEU A 84 -27.76 -53.32 3.83
C LEU A 84 -27.28 -54.02 5.11
N PRO A 85 -27.79 -55.23 5.42
CA PRO A 85 -27.50 -55.91 6.68
C PRO A 85 -26.11 -56.56 6.67
N PHE A 86 -25.04 -55.75 6.65
CA PHE A 86 -23.67 -56.24 6.61
C PHE A 86 -23.24 -56.82 7.95
N THR A 87 -22.72 -58.05 7.91
CA THR A 87 -22.06 -58.67 9.06
C THR A 87 -20.62 -58.17 9.19
N ARG A 88 -20.01 -58.41 10.35
CA ARG A 88 -18.58 -58.11 10.59
C ARG A 88 -17.65 -58.60 9.47
N GLU A 89 -17.84 -59.84 9.02
CA GLU A 89 -17.03 -60.45 7.95
C GLU A 89 -17.20 -59.73 6.61
N ASP A 90 -18.39 -59.19 6.35
CA ASP A 90 -18.70 -58.47 5.12
C ASP A 90 -18.03 -57.11 5.07
N VAL A 91 -18.06 -56.38 6.20
CA VAL A 91 -17.38 -55.08 6.33
C VAL A 91 -15.86 -55.25 6.19
N LEU A 92 -15.27 -56.26 6.82
CA LEU A 92 -13.84 -56.58 6.66
C LEU A 92 -13.51 -56.93 5.20
N ALA A 93 -14.36 -57.70 4.52
CA ALA A 93 -14.19 -58.03 3.11
C ALA A 93 -14.25 -56.80 2.19
N LEU A 94 -15.12 -55.83 2.49
CA LEU A 94 -15.23 -54.57 1.74
C LEU A 94 -14.04 -53.64 2.00
N LEU A 95 -13.54 -53.57 3.23
CA LEU A 95 -12.32 -52.82 3.57
C LEU A 95 -11.10 -53.42 2.90
N ASP A 96 -10.96 -54.74 2.90
CA ASP A 96 -9.91 -55.42 2.14
C ASP A 96 -10.04 -55.12 0.65
N PHE A 97 -11.24 -55.19 0.05
CA PHE A 97 -11.44 -54.78 -1.33
C PHE A 97 -10.92 -53.36 -1.60
N SER A 98 -11.27 -52.40 -0.74
CA SER A 98 -10.85 -51.01 -0.85
C SER A 98 -9.32 -50.87 -0.76
N LEU A 99 -8.69 -51.52 0.22
CA LEU A 99 -7.24 -51.54 0.40
C LEU A 99 -6.50 -52.07 -0.84
N HIS A 100 -7.08 -53.03 -1.56
CA HIS A 100 -6.50 -53.63 -2.77
C HIS A 100 -6.52 -52.75 -4.02
N GLN A 101 -7.30 -51.65 -4.02
CA GLN A 101 -7.41 -50.81 -5.20
C GLN A 101 -6.22 -49.87 -5.33
N ARG A 102 -5.73 -49.68 -6.56
CA ARG A 102 -4.52 -48.89 -6.86
C ARG A 102 -4.74 -47.38 -6.99
N SER A 103 -5.98 -46.90 -6.95
CA SER A 103 -6.30 -45.47 -7.09
C SER A 103 -7.43 -45.07 -6.14
N SER A 104 -7.38 -43.84 -5.62
CA SER A 104 -8.42 -43.32 -4.71
C SER A 104 -9.84 -43.40 -5.30
N GLN A 105 -9.99 -43.16 -6.62
CA GLN A 105 -11.29 -43.30 -7.32
C GLN A 105 -11.81 -44.74 -7.29
N SER A 106 -10.93 -45.73 -7.34
CA SER A 106 -11.30 -47.15 -7.30
C SER A 106 -11.57 -47.66 -5.88
N ARG A 107 -11.01 -47.03 -4.84
CA ARG A 107 -11.17 -47.44 -3.43
C ARG A 107 -12.61 -47.35 -2.91
N ALA A 108 -13.51 -46.67 -3.61
CA ALA A 108 -14.90 -46.47 -3.14
C ALA A 108 -14.98 -45.79 -1.77
N THR A 109 -13.98 -44.98 -1.41
CA THR A 109 -13.73 -44.49 -0.04
C THR A 109 -14.95 -43.82 0.60
N SER A 110 -15.66 -42.96 -0.14
CA SER A 110 -16.86 -42.29 0.37
C SER A 110 -17.99 -43.25 0.73
N ARG A 111 -18.12 -44.38 0.02
CA ARG A 111 -19.10 -45.44 0.33
C ARG A 111 -18.62 -46.31 1.48
N MET A 112 -17.33 -46.57 1.57
CA MET A 112 -16.75 -47.30 2.70
C MET A 112 -16.93 -46.56 4.02
N ILE A 113 -16.76 -45.23 4.01
CA ILE A 113 -17.04 -44.38 5.19
C ILE A 113 -18.51 -44.55 5.63
N LYS A 114 -19.48 -44.48 4.70
CA LYS A 114 -20.89 -44.71 5.03
C LYS A 114 -21.14 -46.09 5.65
N VAL A 115 -20.59 -47.14 5.04
CA VAL A 115 -20.73 -48.52 5.56
C VAL A 115 -20.15 -48.64 6.96
N LEU A 116 -19.00 -48.02 7.21
CA LEU A 116 -18.38 -47.99 8.54
C LEU A 116 -19.21 -47.20 9.54
N GLU A 117 -19.77 -46.05 9.17
CA GLU A 117 -20.64 -45.24 10.02
C GLU A 117 -21.87 -46.05 10.46
N GLU A 118 -22.59 -46.65 9.52
CA GLU A 118 -23.79 -47.46 9.81
C GLU A 118 -23.43 -48.69 10.67
N TYR A 119 -22.35 -49.40 10.33
CA TYR A 119 -21.96 -50.61 11.06
C TYR A 119 -21.47 -50.32 12.49
N LEU A 120 -20.65 -49.28 12.67
CA LEU A 120 -20.08 -48.92 13.98
C LEU A 120 -21.10 -48.25 14.90
N GLU A 121 -22.20 -47.70 14.36
CA GLU A 121 -23.34 -47.23 15.15
C GLU A 121 -24.02 -48.39 15.88
N GLU A 122 -24.23 -49.52 15.20
CA GLU A 122 -24.82 -50.72 15.79
C GLU A 122 -23.80 -51.59 16.55
N HIS A 123 -22.52 -51.56 16.17
CA HIS A 123 -21.46 -52.43 16.70
C HIS A 123 -20.22 -51.62 17.15
N PRO A 124 -20.33 -50.79 18.21
CA PRO A 124 -19.28 -49.85 18.62
C PRO A 124 -17.96 -50.54 19.03
N GLU A 125 -18.02 -51.76 19.59
CA GLU A 125 -16.85 -52.54 20.01
C GLU A 125 -16.36 -53.51 18.91
N SER A 126 -15.87 -52.95 17.81
CA SER A 126 -15.35 -53.72 16.66
C SER A 126 -13.86 -53.43 16.38
N PRO A 127 -12.91 -53.93 17.18
CA PRO A 127 -11.48 -53.56 17.09
C PRO A 127 -10.83 -53.94 15.75
N GLU A 128 -11.20 -55.07 15.14
CA GLU A 128 -10.67 -55.47 13.84
C GLU A 128 -11.14 -54.56 12.69
N VAL A 129 -12.42 -54.15 12.71
CA VAL A 129 -12.98 -53.22 11.72
C VAL A 129 -12.32 -51.86 11.84
N ARG A 130 -12.13 -51.40 13.10
CA ARG A 130 -11.42 -50.17 13.43
C ARG A 130 -9.95 -50.19 12.96
N GLY A 131 -9.24 -51.29 13.19
CA GLY A 131 -7.87 -51.48 12.69
C GLY A 131 -7.78 -51.42 11.17
N LYS A 132 -8.73 -52.05 10.46
CA LYS A 132 -8.79 -51.99 8.99
C LYS A 132 -9.17 -50.61 8.45
N ALA A 133 -10.01 -49.86 9.16
CA ALA A 133 -10.29 -48.46 8.82
C ALA A 133 -9.03 -47.57 8.97
N TRP A 134 -8.18 -47.86 9.98
CA TRP A 134 -6.88 -47.20 10.14
C TRP A 134 -5.93 -47.48 8.97
N GLU A 135 -5.76 -48.76 8.61
CA GLU A 135 -4.96 -49.16 7.45
C GLU A 135 -5.41 -48.45 6.17
N LEU A 136 -6.73 -48.30 5.97
CA LEU A 136 -7.27 -47.63 4.80
C LEU A 136 -6.96 -46.13 4.80
N ALA A 137 -6.98 -45.47 5.96
CA ALA A 137 -6.57 -44.07 6.08
C ALA A 137 -5.09 -43.89 5.70
N GLU A 138 -4.20 -44.74 6.20
CA GLU A 138 -2.77 -44.70 5.87
C GLU A 138 -2.52 -44.93 4.36
N ALA A 139 -3.25 -45.88 3.76
CA ALA A 139 -3.13 -46.16 2.33
C ALA A 139 -3.55 -44.96 1.46
N ILE A 140 -4.60 -44.24 1.85
CA ILE A 140 -5.08 -43.04 1.13
C ILE A 140 -4.06 -41.91 1.23
N GLU A 141 -3.49 -41.68 2.41
CA GLU A 141 -2.47 -40.65 2.67
C GLU A 141 -1.12 -40.97 2.00
N ALA A 142 -0.79 -42.26 1.84
CA ALA A 142 0.40 -42.70 1.14
C ALA A 142 0.32 -42.44 -0.38
N ASP A 143 -0.87 -42.65 -0.98
CA ASP A 143 -1.07 -42.60 -2.43
C ASP A 143 -1.27 -41.17 -2.97
N HIS A 144 -1.99 -40.29 -2.26
CA HIS A 144 -2.45 -39.00 -2.82
C HIS A 144 -2.58 -37.87 -1.78
N SER A 145 -2.46 -36.62 -2.25
CA SER A 145 -2.56 -35.39 -1.43
C SER A 145 -3.76 -34.48 -1.79
N ARG A 146 -4.80 -35.00 -2.47
CA ARG A 146 -5.95 -34.17 -2.85
C ARG A 146 -6.77 -33.76 -1.61
N PRO A 147 -7.47 -32.61 -1.63
CA PRO A 147 -8.30 -32.17 -0.52
C PRO A 147 -9.37 -33.20 -0.09
N GLU A 148 -9.97 -33.91 -1.05
CA GLU A 148 -10.96 -34.97 -0.77
C GLU A 148 -10.34 -36.19 -0.06
N ASP A 149 -9.16 -36.61 -0.50
CA ASP A 149 -8.42 -37.73 0.10
C ASP A 149 -8.06 -37.44 1.57
N ARG A 150 -7.59 -36.21 1.86
CA ARG A 150 -7.32 -35.76 3.23
C ARG A 150 -8.58 -35.77 4.10
N ARG A 151 -9.71 -35.30 3.55
CA ARG A 151 -11.00 -35.31 4.26
C ARG A 151 -11.48 -36.72 4.56
N TRP A 152 -11.33 -37.66 3.62
CA TRP A 152 -11.70 -39.05 3.82
C TRP A 152 -10.78 -39.76 4.81
N ALA A 153 -9.46 -39.56 4.73
CA ALA A 153 -8.50 -40.12 5.67
C ALA A 153 -8.77 -39.63 7.10
N ALA A 154 -9.03 -38.32 7.28
CA ALA A 154 -9.41 -37.77 8.58
C ALA A 154 -10.68 -38.44 9.14
N ARG A 155 -11.72 -38.59 8.31
CA ARG A 155 -12.97 -39.25 8.72
C ARG A 155 -12.77 -40.73 9.05
N LEU A 156 -11.93 -41.45 8.29
CA LEU A 156 -11.59 -42.84 8.57
C LEU A 156 -10.81 -42.99 9.88
N ARG A 157 -9.91 -42.07 10.19
CA ARG A 157 -9.20 -42.05 11.48
C ARG A 157 -10.15 -41.82 12.66
N GLU A 158 -11.12 -40.91 12.53
CA GLU A 158 -12.17 -40.71 13.54
C GLU A 158 -12.99 -41.99 13.77
N LEU A 159 -13.31 -42.74 12.70
CA LEU A 159 -14.03 -44.00 12.79
C LEU A 159 -13.16 -45.14 13.31
N ALA A 160 -11.85 -45.14 13.03
CA ALA A 160 -10.91 -46.15 13.50
C ALA A 160 -10.61 -45.98 14.99
N ASP A 161 -10.39 -44.75 15.44
CA ASP A 161 -10.04 -44.43 16.81
C ASP A 161 -10.95 -43.30 17.30
N PRO A 162 -11.98 -43.60 18.12
CA PRO A 162 -12.85 -42.58 18.70
C PRO A 162 -12.08 -41.53 19.50
N GLU A 163 -10.91 -41.89 20.04
CA GLU A 163 -10.02 -40.97 20.75
C GLU A 163 -9.08 -40.19 19.81
N ALA A 164 -9.00 -40.52 18.52
CA ALA A 164 -8.21 -39.75 17.54
C ALA A 164 -8.72 -38.31 17.40
N SER A 165 -9.99 -38.05 17.69
CA SER A 165 -10.56 -36.71 17.80
C SER A 165 -9.88 -35.83 18.87
N ARG A 166 -9.12 -36.44 19.81
CA ARG A 166 -8.30 -35.75 20.82
C ARG A 166 -6.87 -35.48 20.35
N ARG A 167 -6.42 -36.06 19.23
CA ARG A 167 -5.08 -35.77 18.67
C ARG A 167 -5.12 -34.43 17.93
N LEU A 168 -4.09 -33.61 18.16
CA LEU A 168 -3.99 -32.32 17.52
C LEU A 168 -3.68 -32.49 16.02
N PRO A 169 -4.35 -31.75 15.12
CA PRO A 169 -4.14 -31.84 13.68
C PRO A 169 -2.89 -31.07 13.24
N LEU A 170 -1.79 -31.23 13.96
CA LEU A 170 -0.53 -30.54 13.74
C LEU A 170 0.59 -31.55 13.47
N VAL A 171 1.42 -31.25 12.50
CA VAL A 171 2.63 -32.02 12.18
C VAL A 171 3.82 -31.38 12.89
N PRO A 172 4.55 -32.12 13.75
CA PRO A 172 5.71 -31.59 14.45
C PRO A 172 6.89 -31.30 13.50
N GLY A 173 7.81 -30.46 13.94
CA GLY A 173 9.05 -30.10 13.25
C GLY A 173 9.11 -28.65 12.75
N GLU A 174 7.99 -27.93 12.69
CA GLU A 174 7.99 -26.49 12.46
C GLU A 174 8.03 -25.75 13.79
N ALA A 175 8.78 -24.64 13.85
CA ALA A 175 8.93 -23.88 15.10
C ALA A 175 7.58 -23.47 15.73
N TRP A 176 6.59 -23.15 14.89
CA TRP A 176 5.25 -22.80 15.37
C TRP A 176 4.41 -24.03 15.78
N SER A 177 4.50 -25.14 15.05
CA SER A 177 3.69 -26.33 15.33
C SER A 177 4.17 -27.03 16.59
N ASP A 178 5.49 -27.12 16.79
CA ASP A 178 6.10 -27.63 18.02
C ASP A 178 5.71 -26.76 19.23
N ALA A 179 5.72 -25.44 19.05
CA ALA A 179 5.31 -24.50 20.07
C ALA A 179 3.82 -24.61 20.42
N ALA A 180 2.95 -24.80 19.42
CA ALA A 180 1.53 -25.00 19.64
C ALA A 180 1.21 -26.34 20.31
N LEU A 181 1.89 -27.43 19.91
CA LEU A 181 1.80 -28.73 20.57
C LEU A 181 2.21 -28.64 22.04
N ALA A 182 3.34 -28.00 22.33
CA ALA A 182 3.84 -27.81 23.69
C ALA A 182 2.89 -26.96 24.55
N ASP A 183 2.37 -25.86 23.99
CA ASP A 183 1.42 -24.98 24.70
C ASP A 183 0.15 -25.74 25.08
N ILE A 184 -0.43 -26.51 24.15
CA ILE A 184 -1.69 -27.23 24.38
C ILE A 184 -1.50 -28.42 25.33
N GLN A 185 -0.34 -29.07 25.30
CA GLN A 185 0.00 -30.15 26.23
C GLN A 185 0.18 -29.64 27.67
N ALA A 186 0.60 -28.39 27.83
CA ALA A 186 0.77 -27.76 29.15
C ALA A 186 -0.56 -27.26 29.77
N MET A 187 -1.66 -27.26 29.02
CA MET A 187 -2.97 -26.82 29.49
C MET A 187 -3.69 -27.90 30.31
N ASP A 188 -4.67 -27.50 31.11
CA ASP A 188 -5.54 -28.45 31.78
C ASP A 188 -6.36 -29.28 30.75
N PRO A 189 -6.84 -30.48 31.11
CA PRO A 189 -7.49 -31.38 30.17
C PRO A 189 -8.73 -30.79 29.46
N ALA A 190 -9.50 -29.92 30.14
CA ALA A 190 -10.70 -29.33 29.55
C ALA A 190 -10.33 -28.27 28.50
N THR A 191 -9.39 -27.39 28.83
CA THR A 191 -8.87 -26.37 27.89
C THR A 191 -8.14 -27.01 26.71
N SER A 192 -7.33 -28.05 26.96
CA SER A 192 -6.64 -28.81 25.92
C SER A 192 -7.61 -29.46 24.93
N ALA A 193 -8.71 -30.05 25.42
CA ALA A 193 -9.77 -30.62 24.59
C ALA A 193 -10.51 -29.55 23.76
N ALA A 194 -10.77 -28.37 24.32
CA ALA A 194 -11.37 -27.26 23.60
C ALA A 194 -10.48 -26.78 22.45
N TRP A 195 -9.17 -26.67 22.69
CA TRP A 195 -8.18 -26.36 21.65
C TRP A 195 -8.10 -27.43 20.57
N ALA A 196 -8.10 -28.71 20.94
CA ALA A 196 -8.10 -29.80 19.96
C ALA A 196 -9.34 -29.74 19.04
N ALA A 197 -10.53 -29.46 19.60
CA ALA A 197 -11.74 -29.28 18.82
C ALA A 197 -11.66 -28.06 17.88
N LEU A 198 -11.10 -26.94 18.35
CA LEU A 198 -10.92 -25.72 17.56
C LEU A 198 -9.93 -25.93 16.40
N LEU A 199 -8.76 -26.53 16.67
CA LEU A 199 -7.76 -26.77 15.64
C LEU A 199 -8.23 -27.80 14.61
N THR A 200 -9.00 -28.80 15.03
CA THR A 200 -9.64 -29.75 14.11
C THR A 200 -10.64 -29.05 13.20
N ALA A 201 -11.46 -28.14 13.73
CA ALA A 201 -12.35 -27.32 12.91
C ALA A 201 -11.55 -26.43 11.92
N CYS A 202 -10.38 -25.92 12.32
CA CYS A 202 -9.49 -25.15 11.44
C CYS A 202 -8.92 -26.00 10.30
N ALA A 203 -8.43 -27.21 10.59
CA ALA A 203 -7.91 -28.14 9.59
C ALA A 203 -8.97 -28.54 8.55
N GLN A 204 -10.24 -28.59 8.95
CA GLN A 204 -11.38 -28.93 8.09
C GLN A 204 -12.00 -27.74 7.34
N ALA A 205 -11.34 -26.58 7.34
CA ALA A 205 -11.90 -25.37 6.74
C ALA A 205 -12.10 -25.51 5.21
N PRO A 206 -13.17 -24.92 4.63
CA PRO A 206 -13.46 -25.00 3.19
C PRO A 206 -12.47 -24.16 2.37
N ASP A 207 -12.21 -24.51 1.10
CA ASP A 207 -11.32 -23.79 0.16
C ASP A 207 -12.14 -23.24 -1.03
N PRO A 208 -11.90 -22.01 -1.56
CA PRO A 208 -10.83 -21.06 -1.22
C PRO A 208 -11.10 -20.10 -0.06
N GLN A 209 -12.35 -20.02 0.43
CA GLN A 209 -12.80 -19.02 1.41
C GLN A 209 -13.79 -19.64 2.41
N PRO A 210 -13.95 -19.06 3.62
CA PRO A 210 -14.86 -19.61 4.61
C PRO A 210 -16.31 -19.48 4.15
N ASN A 211 -17.13 -20.49 4.44
CA ASN A 211 -18.58 -20.45 4.22
C ASN A 211 -19.33 -20.26 5.54
N ALA A 212 -20.60 -19.85 5.47
CA ALA A 212 -21.41 -19.55 6.65
C ALA A 212 -21.53 -20.73 7.63
N ARG A 213 -21.62 -21.97 7.12
CA ARG A 213 -21.70 -23.18 7.95
C ARG A 213 -20.42 -23.38 8.76
N TRP A 214 -19.26 -23.22 8.13
CA TRP A 214 -17.98 -23.35 8.80
C TRP A 214 -17.74 -22.21 9.80
N LEU A 215 -18.06 -20.96 9.44
CA LEU A 215 -17.92 -19.81 10.34
C LEU A 215 -18.71 -20.00 11.64
N LYS A 216 -19.95 -20.50 11.54
CA LYS A 216 -20.77 -20.80 12.72
C LYS A 216 -20.11 -21.85 13.61
N LEU A 217 -19.68 -22.98 13.03
CA LEU A 217 -19.00 -24.04 13.77
C LEU A 217 -17.70 -23.56 14.42
N ALA A 218 -16.86 -22.86 13.66
CA ALA A 218 -15.56 -22.38 14.13
C ALA A 218 -15.73 -21.34 15.25
N GLN A 219 -16.75 -20.48 15.16
CA GLN A 219 -17.12 -19.52 16.20
C GLN A 219 -17.56 -20.22 17.50
N GLU A 220 -18.43 -21.23 17.41
CA GLU A 220 -18.85 -22.05 18.57
C GLU A 220 -17.64 -22.72 19.25
N ARG A 221 -16.67 -23.22 18.47
CA ARG A 221 -15.43 -23.79 19.02
C ARG A 221 -14.50 -22.74 19.62
N MET A 222 -14.42 -21.56 19.01
CA MET A 222 -13.60 -20.45 19.51
C MET A 222 -14.13 -19.91 20.84
N GLU A 223 -15.45 -19.88 21.03
CA GLU A 223 -16.09 -19.47 22.29
C GLU A 223 -15.71 -20.39 23.47
N ALA A 224 -15.53 -21.69 23.23
CA ALA A 224 -15.06 -22.62 24.25
C ALA A 224 -13.59 -22.37 24.68
N VAL A 225 -12.77 -21.79 23.80
CA VAL A 225 -11.37 -21.40 24.07
C VAL A 225 -11.27 -19.97 24.62
N GLY A 226 -12.18 -19.09 24.20
CA GLY A 226 -12.17 -17.66 24.50
C GLY A 226 -11.23 -16.86 23.60
N PHE A 227 -11.67 -15.64 23.23
CA PHE A 227 -10.89 -14.77 22.34
C PHE A 227 -9.54 -14.34 22.94
N ALA A 228 -9.44 -14.17 24.26
CA ALA A 228 -8.18 -13.84 24.91
C ALA A 228 -7.14 -14.97 24.75
N GLY A 229 -7.59 -16.24 24.90
CA GLY A 229 -6.75 -17.42 24.66
C GLY A 229 -6.33 -17.52 23.19
N LEU A 230 -7.28 -17.32 22.26
CA LEU A 230 -6.97 -17.27 20.83
C LEU A 230 -5.94 -16.18 20.52
N LYS A 231 -6.14 -14.95 21.01
CA LYS A 231 -5.25 -13.81 20.80
C LYS A 231 -3.83 -14.12 21.26
N GLN A 232 -3.66 -14.60 22.50
CA GLN A 232 -2.34 -14.93 23.03
C GLN A 232 -1.64 -16.00 22.19
N ALA A 233 -2.38 -17.03 21.78
CA ALA A 233 -1.87 -18.10 20.94
C ALA A 233 -1.45 -17.61 19.55
N VAL A 234 -2.30 -16.87 18.82
CA VAL A 234 -1.97 -16.41 17.47
C VAL A 234 -0.83 -15.39 17.45
N LEU A 235 -0.74 -14.50 18.45
CA LEU A 235 0.37 -13.55 18.57
C LEU A 235 1.71 -14.28 18.70
N ARG A 236 1.74 -15.36 19.48
CA ARG A 236 2.93 -16.20 19.66
C ARG A 236 3.19 -17.06 18.42
N TRP A 237 2.22 -17.89 18.01
CA TRP A 237 2.41 -18.90 16.97
C TRP A 237 2.68 -18.29 15.59
N PHE A 238 1.98 -17.21 15.20
CA PHE A 238 2.20 -16.58 13.89
C PHE A 238 3.62 -16.00 13.77
N SER A 239 4.19 -15.49 14.88
CA SER A 239 5.57 -14.99 14.87
C SER A 239 6.62 -16.08 14.64
N LEU A 240 6.27 -17.34 14.94
CA LEU A 240 7.15 -18.50 14.80
C LEU A 240 7.09 -19.15 13.42
N VAL A 241 6.06 -18.87 12.62
CA VAL A 241 5.93 -19.43 11.25
C VAL A 241 7.10 -19.02 10.36
N ASP A 242 7.69 -17.86 10.61
CA ASP A 242 8.81 -17.32 9.84
C ASP A 242 10.18 -17.91 10.23
N ARG A 243 10.25 -18.62 11.35
CA ARG A 243 11.49 -19.23 11.85
C ARG A 243 11.83 -20.51 11.05
N PRO A 244 13.12 -20.88 10.98
CA PRO A 244 13.52 -22.18 10.46
C PRO A 244 12.82 -23.33 11.17
N ARG A 245 12.69 -24.47 10.48
CA ARG A 245 12.18 -25.70 11.08
C ARG A 245 13.11 -26.16 12.21
N ASN A 246 12.52 -26.75 13.26
CA ASN A 246 13.28 -27.42 14.31
C ASN A 246 13.75 -28.80 13.87
N GLN A 247 13.00 -29.43 12.94
CA GLN A 247 13.32 -30.73 12.39
C GLN A 247 13.17 -30.70 10.85
N PRO A 248 14.09 -31.34 10.10
CA PRO A 248 13.98 -31.45 8.65
C PRO A 248 12.65 -32.10 8.23
N ALA A 249 12.11 -31.67 7.10
CA ALA A 249 10.89 -32.25 6.54
C ALA A 249 11.08 -33.74 6.24
N ALA A 250 10.08 -34.56 6.59
CA ALA A 250 10.16 -36.02 6.56
C ALA A 250 10.33 -36.65 5.16
N ARG A 251 10.31 -35.86 4.07
CA ARG A 251 10.42 -36.36 2.68
C ARG A 251 11.28 -35.46 1.77
N PRO A 252 12.61 -35.39 1.98
CA PRO A 252 13.49 -34.47 1.25
C PRO A 252 13.70 -34.77 -0.25
N HIS A 253 13.37 -35.98 -0.73
CA HIS A 253 13.79 -36.44 -2.07
C HIS A 253 12.68 -36.45 -3.14
N LEU A 254 11.45 -36.05 -2.82
CA LEU A 254 10.30 -36.13 -3.73
C LEU A 254 9.88 -34.76 -4.32
N TRP A 255 10.52 -33.66 -3.90
CA TRP A 255 10.15 -32.31 -4.33
C TRP A 255 11.28 -31.63 -5.13
N PRO A 256 10.95 -30.88 -6.19
CA PRO A 256 11.91 -30.07 -6.94
C PRO A 256 12.41 -28.82 -6.19
N HIS A 257 11.95 -28.62 -4.95
CA HIS A 257 12.29 -27.48 -4.09
C HIS A 257 12.62 -27.98 -2.70
N ASP A 258 13.45 -27.22 -1.97
CA ASP A 258 13.77 -27.50 -0.57
C ASP A 258 12.49 -27.49 0.30
N PRO A 259 12.07 -28.64 0.85
CA PRO A 259 10.86 -28.72 1.66
C PRO A 259 11.00 -28.00 3.01
N ASP A 260 12.22 -27.72 3.48
CA ASP A 260 12.43 -27.01 4.73
C ASP A 260 12.06 -25.52 4.62
N LEU A 261 12.02 -24.99 3.39
CA LEU A 261 11.55 -23.64 3.10
C LEU A 261 10.02 -23.54 3.01
N LEU A 262 9.29 -24.66 3.06
CA LEU A 262 7.84 -24.70 2.89
C LEU A 262 7.10 -24.69 4.24
N ILE A 263 5.78 -24.49 4.18
CA ILE A 263 4.88 -24.76 5.31
C ILE A 263 4.26 -26.12 5.00
N ASP A 264 4.25 -27.02 5.98
CA ASP A 264 3.60 -28.32 5.87
C ASP A 264 2.10 -28.13 5.56
N GLU A 265 1.56 -29.00 4.70
CA GLU A 265 0.21 -28.83 4.16
C GLU A 265 -0.89 -28.96 5.23
N ALA A 266 -0.74 -29.85 6.21
CA ALA A 266 -1.72 -30.00 7.29
C ALA A 266 -1.66 -28.79 8.25
N ASN A 267 -0.44 -28.36 8.54
CA ASN A 267 -0.14 -27.15 9.30
C ASN A 267 -0.71 -25.89 8.62
N ALA A 268 -0.61 -25.79 7.29
CA ALA A 268 -1.16 -24.70 6.51
C ALA A 268 -2.70 -24.64 6.56
N ASP A 269 -3.37 -25.80 6.57
CA ASP A 269 -4.83 -25.87 6.70
C ASP A 269 -5.28 -25.32 8.07
N VAL A 270 -4.56 -25.64 9.15
CA VAL A 270 -4.81 -25.08 10.50
C VAL A 270 -4.56 -23.57 10.55
N LEU A 271 -3.42 -23.09 10.06
CA LEU A 271 -3.07 -21.66 10.05
C LEU A 271 -4.12 -20.82 9.31
N ARG A 272 -4.68 -21.34 8.22
CA ARG A 272 -5.75 -20.68 7.47
C ARG A 272 -7.02 -20.53 8.30
N GLY A 273 -7.44 -21.59 8.99
CA GLY A 273 -8.59 -21.54 9.89
C GLY A 273 -8.38 -20.54 11.04
N LEU A 274 -7.20 -20.54 11.67
CA LEU A 274 -6.82 -19.58 12.71
C LEU A 274 -6.82 -18.14 12.19
N ALA A 275 -6.29 -17.89 10.99
CA ALA A 275 -6.31 -16.56 10.38
C ALA A 275 -7.75 -16.06 10.15
N TRP A 276 -8.66 -16.92 9.69
CA TRP A 276 -10.07 -16.55 9.50
C TRP A 276 -10.82 -16.28 10.79
N LEU A 277 -10.50 -17.00 11.88
CA LEU A 277 -11.05 -16.73 13.21
C LEU A 277 -10.63 -15.37 13.79
N CYS A 278 -9.56 -14.78 13.26
CA CYS A 278 -9.12 -13.43 13.62
C CYS A 278 -9.94 -12.33 12.92
N ALA A 279 -10.85 -12.68 12.00
CA ALA A 279 -11.72 -11.71 11.34
C ALA A 279 -12.88 -11.25 12.25
N GLY A 280 -13.57 -10.17 11.87
CA GLY A 280 -14.82 -9.73 12.53
C GLY A 280 -14.64 -8.99 13.85
N ARG A 281 -13.41 -8.76 14.33
CA ARG A 281 -13.10 -7.94 15.51
C ARG A 281 -11.96 -6.97 15.20
N GLU A 282 -12.09 -5.73 15.69
CA GLU A 282 -11.03 -4.74 15.58
C GLU A 282 -10.02 -4.95 16.72
N ASP A 283 -8.93 -5.67 16.45
CA ASP A 283 -7.80 -5.83 17.36
C ASP A 283 -6.48 -5.58 16.62
N ARG A 284 -5.78 -4.53 17.05
CA ARG A 284 -4.56 -4.03 16.40
C ARG A 284 -3.40 -5.02 16.44
N GLU A 285 -3.24 -5.75 17.54
CA GLU A 285 -2.13 -6.68 17.71
C GLU A 285 -2.35 -7.90 16.82
N VAL A 286 -3.58 -8.41 16.78
CA VAL A 286 -3.97 -9.52 15.90
C VAL A 286 -3.83 -9.12 14.43
N ALA A 287 -4.28 -7.92 14.05
CA ALA A 287 -4.15 -7.44 12.67
C ALA A 287 -2.67 -7.32 12.23
N ARG A 288 -1.77 -6.87 13.13
CA ARG A 288 -0.32 -6.88 12.87
C ARG A 288 0.24 -8.30 12.74
N ALA A 289 -0.22 -9.24 13.57
CA ALA A 289 0.20 -10.64 13.47
C ALA A 289 -0.24 -11.31 12.16
N LEU A 290 -1.44 -10.99 11.66
CA LEU A 290 -1.92 -11.42 10.34
C LEU A 290 -1.02 -10.91 9.21
N VAL A 291 -0.54 -9.66 9.29
CA VAL A 291 0.43 -9.12 8.31
C VAL A 291 1.75 -9.88 8.37
N ALA A 292 2.26 -10.17 9.57
CA ALA A 292 3.50 -10.94 9.73
C ALA A 292 3.37 -12.36 9.12
N LEU A 293 2.26 -13.04 9.41
CA LEU A 293 1.95 -14.34 8.83
C LEU A 293 1.85 -14.28 7.30
N ALA A 294 1.14 -13.29 6.76
CA ALA A 294 1.00 -13.09 5.32
C ALA A 294 2.35 -12.86 4.63
N VAL A 295 3.22 -12.04 5.22
CA VAL A 295 4.57 -11.79 4.70
C VAL A 295 5.40 -13.08 4.66
N SER A 296 5.34 -13.90 5.71
CA SER A 296 6.02 -15.21 5.72
C SER A 296 5.46 -16.15 4.66
N ALA A 297 4.13 -16.22 4.54
CA ALA A 297 3.43 -17.07 3.57
C ALA A 297 3.68 -16.65 2.11
N TYR A 298 3.90 -15.35 1.85
CA TYR A 298 4.22 -14.84 0.52
C TYR A 298 5.71 -14.72 0.22
N ARG A 299 6.60 -15.12 1.16
CA ARG A 299 8.04 -15.15 0.93
C ARG A 299 8.37 -15.96 -0.33
N LYS A 300 9.22 -15.41 -1.19
CA LYS A 300 9.63 -16.06 -2.44
C LYS A 300 10.56 -17.23 -2.15
N VAL A 301 10.19 -18.42 -2.57
CA VAL A 301 11.01 -19.63 -2.59
C VAL A 301 11.59 -19.80 -4.01
N PRO A 302 12.91 -20.00 -4.16
CA PRO A 302 13.54 -20.20 -5.46
C PRO A 302 12.82 -21.26 -6.30
N GLN A 303 12.59 -20.97 -7.59
CA GLN A 303 11.92 -21.85 -8.56
C GLN A 303 10.47 -22.27 -8.27
N LYS A 304 9.88 -21.91 -7.11
CA LYS A 304 8.47 -22.20 -6.75
C LYS A 304 7.57 -20.97 -6.85
N GLY A 305 8.06 -19.81 -6.42
CA GLY A 305 7.21 -18.63 -6.16
C GLY A 305 6.87 -18.48 -4.67
N PRO A 306 5.67 -18.01 -4.28
CA PRO A 306 5.35 -17.80 -2.87
C PRO A 306 5.35 -19.11 -2.05
N ARG A 307 5.82 -19.03 -0.80
CA ARG A 307 5.94 -20.16 0.14
C ARG A 307 4.65 -20.96 0.29
N CYS A 308 3.55 -20.27 0.64
CA CYS A 308 2.21 -20.83 0.78
C CYS A 308 1.12 -19.77 0.47
N PRO A 309 0.69 -19.62 -0.80
CA PRO A 309 -0.34 -18.66 -1.19
C PRO A 309 -1.68 -18.81 -0.44
N ARG A 310 -2.06 -20.05 -0.06
CA ARG A 310 -3.33 -20.34 0.62
C ARG A 310 -3.40 -19.65 2.00
N VAL A 311 -2.33 -19.74 2.80
CA VAL A 311 -2.23 -19.05 4.11
C VAL A 311 -2.16 -17.54 3.93
N GLY A 312 -1.39 -17.06 2.95
CA GLY A 312 -1.31 -15.62 2.64
C GLY A 312 -2.68 -15.03 2.25
N ASN A 313 -3.43 -15.73 1.39
CA ASN A 313 -4.77 -15.33 0.95
C ASN A 313 -5.76 -15.34 2.13
N ALA A 314 -5.60 -16.29 3.06
CA ALA A 314 -6.40 -16.35 4.27
C ALA A 314 -6.23 -15.10 5.15
N CYS A 315 -4.99 -14.65 5.33
CA CYS A 315 -4.67 -13.43 6.06
C CYS A 315 -5.24 -12.19 5.36
N VAL A 316 -5.13 -12.12 4.03
CA VAL A 316 -5.72 -11.02 3.24
C VAL A 316 -7.24 -10.98 3.40
N TRP A 317 -7.90 -12.14 3.34
CA TRP A 317 -9.34 -12.23 3.58
C TRP A 317 -9.72 -11.80 5.01
N ALA A 318 -8.94 -12.24 6.00
CA ALA A 318 -9.19 -11.90 7.41
C ALA A 318 -9.06 -10.40 7.64
N LEU A 319 -7.96 -9.79 7.19
CA LEU A 319 -7.72 -8.35 7.28
C LEU A 319 -8.80 -7.54 6.56
N ALA A 320 -9.25 -8.01 5.39
CA ALA A 320 -10.33 -7.33 4.68
C ALA A 320 -11.59 -7.28 5.53
N ASN A 321 -11.90 -8.33 6.28
CA ASN A 321 -13.11 -8.49 7.11
C ASN A 321 -12.91 -8.09 8.57
N VAL A 322 -11.83 -7.39 8.91
CA VAL A 322 -11.72 -6.66 10.18
C VAL A 322 -12.62 -5.42 10.09
N PRO A 323 -13.50 -5.17 11.08
CA PRO A 323 -14.31 -3.95 11.11
C PRO A 323 -13.43 -2.72 11.34
N GLY A 324 -13.92 -1.56 10.91
CA GLY A 324 -13.24 -0.28 11.13
C GLY A 324 -12.08 -0.04 10.15
N SER A 325 -11.13 0.79 10.58
CA SER A 325 -10.05 1.30 9.71
C SER A 325 -8.76 0.48 9.81
N GLU A 326 -8.61 -0.33 10.85
CA GLU A 326 -7.39 -1.10 11.12
C GLU A 326 -7.12 -2.14 10.01
N GLY A 327 -8.13 -2.86 9.54
CA GLY A 327 -8.00 -3.83 8.44
C GLY A 327 -7.49 -3.20 7.14
N VAL A 328 -8.03 -2.02 6.80
CA VAL A 328 -7.63 -1.23 5.63
C VAL A 328 -6.18 -0.78 5.75
N ALA A 329 -5.79 -0.24 6.91
CA ALA A 329 -4.42 0.20 7.18
C ALA A 329 -3.41 -0.95 7.01
N GLN A 330 -3.72 -2.12 7.57
CA GLN A 330 -2.85 -3.30 7.49
C GLN A 330 -2.79 -3.91 6.08
N LEU A 331 -3.90 -3.91 5.33
CA LEU A 331 -3.89 -4.35 3.92
C LEU A 331 -3.00 -3.47 3.06
N ALA A 332 -3.07 -2.15 3.22
CA ALA A 332 -2.24 -1.22 2.48
C ALA A 332 -0.75 -1.37 2.85
N ARG A 333 -0.44 -1.60 4.14
CA ARG A 333 0.93 -1.96 4.57
C ARG A 333 1.41 -3.29 3.99
N LEU A 334 0.53 -4.29 3.92
CA LEU A 334 0.85 -5.59 3.33
C LEU A 334 1.12 -5.45 1.82
N GLN A 335 0.34 -4.63 1.11
CA GLN A 335 0.55 -4.30 -0.31
C GLN A 335 1.92 -3.68 -0.55
N ALA A 336 2.37 -2.79 0.35
CA ALA A 336 3.69 -2.18 0.24
C ALA A 336 4.82 -3.22 0.40
N ARG A 337 4.65 -4.24 1.25
CA ARG A 337 5.68 -5.26 1.58
C ARG A 337 5.76 -6.43 0.59
N VAL A 338 4.64 -6.89 0.03
CA VAL A 338 4.60 -8.12 -0.78
C VAL A 338 4.69 -7.81 -2.27
N LYS A 339 5.87 -7.91 -2.89
CA LYS A 339 6.09 -7.49 -4.30
C LYS A 339 5.67 -8.51 -5.37
N VAL A 340 5.11 -9.65 -5.01
CA VAL A 340 4.72 -10.69 -5.98
C VAL A 340 3.51 -10.23 -6.81
N HIS A 341 3.65 -10.15 -8.13
CA HIS A 341 2.64 -9.56 -9.02
C HIS A 341 1.25 -10.22 -8.95
N SER A 342 1.18 -11.56 -8.90
CA SER A 342 -0.10 -12.27 -8.77
C SER A 342 -0.80 -11.99 -7.44
N VAL A 343 -0.04 -11.75 -6.37
CA VAL A 343 -0.55 -11.46 -5.02
C VAL A 343 -0.96 -9.99 -4.87
N GLN A 344 -0.26 -9.08 -5.53
CA GLN A 344 -0.58 -7.64 -5.54
C GLN A 344 -2.03 -7.38 -5.97
N LYS A 345 -2.51 -8.08 -7.00
CA LYS A 345 -3.91 -7.98 -7.44
C LYS A 345 -4.90 -8.43 -6.35
N THR A 346 -4.60 -9.52 -5.64
CA THR A 346 -5.44 -10.02 -4.55
C THR A 346 -5.49 -9.04 -3.37
N ILE A 347 -4.35 -8.46 -2.99
CA ILE A 347 -4.29 -7.47 -1.90
C ILE A 347 -5.04 -6.19 -2.30
N ALA A 348 -4.85 -5.70 -3.54
CA ALA A 348 -5.54 -4.51 -4.03
C ALA A 348 -7.07 -4.69 -3.98
N ALA A 349 -7.60 -5.78 -4.53
CA ALA A 349 -9.04 -6.05 -4.51
C ALA A 349 -9.61 -6.28 -3.09
N ALA A 350 -8.77 -6.72 -2.14
CA ALA A 350 -9.15 -6.80 -0.74
C ALA A 350 -9.16 -5.43 -0.07
N LEU A 351 -8.17 -4.58 -0.38
CA LEU A 351 -8.06 -3.21 0.11
C LEU A 351 -9.24 -2.36 -0.35
N ASP A 352 -9.59 -2.41 -1.65
CA ASP A 352 -10.71 -1.65 -2.21
C ASP A 352 -12.03 -2.00 -1.51
N ARG A 353 -12.34 -3.30 -1.37
CA ARG A 353 -13.54 -3.76 -0.65
C ARG A 353 -13.55 -3.37 0.82
N ALA A 354 -12.39 -3.42 1.48
CA ALA A 354 -12.29 -3.03 2.89
C ALA A 354 -12.46 -1.52 3.06
N ALA A 355 -11.89 -0.72 2.16
CA ALA A 355 -12.00 0.74 2.14
C ALA A 355 -13.44 1.20 1.87
N GLU A 356 -14.11 0.61 0.87
CA GLU A 356 -15.52 0.87 0.56
C GLU A 356 -16.41 0.60 1.78
N ARG A 357 -16.23 -0.55 2.44
CA ARG A 357 -16.99 -0.89 3.65
C ARG A 357 -16.71 0.04 4.83
N ALA A 358 -15.47 0.51 4.96
CA ALA A 358 -15.08 1.45 6.00
C ALA A 358 -15.44 2.91 5.69
N GLY A 359 -15.91 3.21 4.47
CA GLY A 359 -16.22 4.57 4.02
C GLY A 359 -14.97 5.47 3.94
N LEU A 360 -13.78 4.89 3.74
CA LEU A 360 -12.52 5.64 3.73
C LEU A 360 -12.20 6.15 2.32
N SER A 361 -11.88 7.44 2.24
CA SER A 361 -11.32 8.04 1.03
C SER A 361 -9.90 7.54 0.76
N ARG A 362 -9.44 7.68 -0.49
CA ARG A 362 -8.06 7.35 -0.87
C ARG A 362 -7.02 8.08 -0.03
N ASP A 363 -7.25 9.36 0.28
CA ASP A 363 -6.33 10.15 1.11
C ASP A 363 -6.23 9.62 2.54
N GLU A 364 -7.33 9.09 3.11
CA GLU A 364 -7.32 8.45 4.42
C GLU A 364 -6.61 7.09 4.41
N ILE A 365 -6.71 6.34 3.32
CA ILE A 365 -5.93 5.11 3.15
C ILE A 365 -4.44 5.44 3.06
N GLU A 366 -4.05 6.43 2.27
CA GLU A 366 -2.66 6.90 2.15
C GLU A 366 -2.11 7.42 3.50
N GLU A 367 -2.95 8.05 4.32
CA GLU A 367 -2.62 8.48 5.69
C GLU A 367 -2.37 7.28 6.61
N LEU A 368 -3.25 6.29 6.62
CA LEU A 368 -3.19 5.12 7.51
C LEU A 368 -2.08 4.12 7.14
N SER A 369 -1.72 4.09 5.86
CA SER A 369 -0.83 3.09 5.27
C SER A 369 0.65 3.49 5.24
N ALA A 370 0.97 4.70 5.69
CA ALA A 370 2.34 5.21 5.71
C ALA A 370 3.31 4.18 6.34
N PRO A 371 4.31 3.70 5.58
CA PRO A 371 5.27 2.72 6.10
C PRO A 371 6.26 3.38 7.06
N THR A 372 6.75 2.62 8.04
CA THR A 372 7.79 3.10 8.97
C THR A 372 9.21 2.82 8.49
N TYR A 373 9.41 1.94 7.51
CA TYR A 373 10.74 1.50 7.03
C TYR A 373 11.70 1.03 8.13
N GLY A 374 11.16 0.49 9.23
CA GLY A 374 11.94 0.05 10.38
C GLY A 374 12.37 1.17 11.34
N LEU A 375 11.96 2.42 11.10
CA LEU A 375 12.11 3.50 12.08
C LEU A 375 11.32 3.11 13.35
N GLN A 376 12.02 3.05 14.49
CA GLN A 376 11.41 2.71 15.78
C GLN A 376 10.99 3.95 16.57
N GLU A 377 11.66 5.08 16.31
CA GLU A 377 11.34 6.39 16.86
C GLU A 377 11.13 7.38 15.71
N VAL A 378 10.62 8.58 16.02
CA VAL A 378 10.41 9.61 15.00
C VAL A 378 11.74 10.02 14.37
N GLY A 379 11.90 9.67 13.09
CA GLY A 379 13.09 9.95 12.30
C GLY A 379 14.29 9.06 12.59
N LEU A 380 14.16 7.96 13.35
CA LEU A 380 15.31 7.13 13.74
C LEU A 380 15.06 5.61 13.61
N ARG A 381 15.99 4.92 12.92
CA ARG A 381 16.15 3.45 12.94
C ARG A 381 17.52 3.10 13.52
N ARG A 382 17.56 2.32 14.59
CA ARG A 382 18.77 1.69 15.14
C ARG A 382 18.78 0.20 14.84
N GLU A 383 19.89 -0.30 14.35
CA GLU A 383 20.04 -1.72 14.00
C GLU A 383 21.46 -2.22 14.27
N ARG A 384 21.59 -3.40 14.86
CA ARG A 384 22.89 -4.02 15.13
C ARG A 384 23.31 -4.89 13.95
N LEU A 385 24.46 -4.59 13.35
CA LEU A 385 25.08 -5.34 12.27
C LEU A 385 26.46 -5.82 12.74
N GLY A 386 26.54 -7.09 13.16
CA GLY A 386 27.70 -7.65 13.86
C GLY A 386 27.94 -6.96 15.20
N ASP A 387 29.15 -6.44 15.39
CA ASP A 387 29.52 -5.67 16.59
C ASP A 387 29.26 -4.16 16.47
N TYR A 388 28.76 -3.69 15.32
CA TYR A 388 28.46 -2.29 15.08
C TYR A 388 26.96 -2.03 15.19
N THR A 389 26.59 -0.81 15.58
CA THR A 389 25.20 -0.33 15.51
C THR A 389 25.10 0.73 14.42
N ALA A 390 24.21 0.54 13.46
CA ALA A 390 23.85 1.53 12.47
C ALA A 390 22.66 2.35 12.96
N GLU A 391 22.77 3.67 12.85
CA GLU A 391 21.67 4.61 13.07
C GLU A 391 21.33 5.32 11.76
N LEU A 392 20.15 5.04 11.21
CA LEU A 392 19.57 5.79 10.12
C LEU A 392 18.74 6.93 10.69
N VAL A 393 19.17 8.17 10.44
CA VAL A 393 18.57 9.40 10.98
C VAL A 393 17.97 10.22 9.83
N VAL A 394 16.71 10.63 9.96
CA VAL A 394 16.09 11.62 9.07
C VAL A 394 16.55 13.01 9.48
N THR A 395 17.16 13.76 8.56
CA THR A 395 17.70 15.10 8.84
C THR A 395 16.77 16.20 8.35
N ASP A 396 16.19 16.03 7.16
CA ASP A 396 15.21 16.93 6.56
C ASP A 396 14.30 16.14 5.60
N THR A 397 13.42 16.79 4.83
CA THR A 397 12.48 16.05 3.93
C THR A 397 13.21 15.31 2.81
N LEU A 398 14.43 15.71 2.44
CA LEU A 398 15.22 15.14 1.35
C LEU A 398 16.44 14.33 1.84
N GLY A 399 16.76 14.43 3.13
CA GLY A 399 18.01 14.00 3.73
C GLY A 399 17.83 12.89 4.76
N THR A 400 18.67 11.87 4.63
CA THR A 400 18.89 10.85 5.66
C THR A 400 20.38 10.64 5.84
N GLU A 401 20.84 10.51 7.08
CA GLU A 401 22.20 10.18 7.43
C GLU A 401 22.30 8.76 7.97
N LEU A 402 23.36 8.06 7.61
CA LEU A 402 23.69 6.77 8.20
C LEU A 402 24.93 6.92 9.09
N ARG A 403 24.70 6.86 10.41
CA ARG A 403 25.74 6.96 11.43
C ARG A 403 26.10 5.56 11.92
N TRP A 404 27.38 5.33 12.19
CA TRP A 404 27.85 4.03 12.65
C TRP A 404 28.47 4.17 14.03
N ILE A 405 28.01 3.37 14.98
CA ILE A 405 28.51 3.29 16.34
C ILE A 405 29.34 2.01 16.46
N ARG A 406 30.58 2.17 16.93
CA ARG A 406 31.54 1.11 17.19
C ARG A 406 31.19 0.32 18.47
N PRO A 407 31.80 -0.86 18.69
CA PRO A 407 31.65 -1.60 19.93
C PRO A 407 32.09 -0.82 21.18
N ASP A 408 33.04 0.12 21.01
CA ASP A 408 33.54 1.02 22.06
C ASP A 408 32.62 2.24 22.30
N GLY A 409 31.47 2.32 21.61
CA GLY A 409 30.50 3.41 21.70
C GLY A 409 30.85 4.65 20.87
N ARG A 410 32.00 4.69 20.18
CA ARG A 410 32.39 5.85 19.36
C ARG A 410 31.67 5.86 18.01
N GLN A 411 31.24 7.04 17.57
CA GLN A 411 30.67 7.24 16.24
C GLN A 411 31.79 7.31 15.18
N GLN A 412 31.54 6.74 13.99
CA GLN A 412 32.41 6.88 12.83
C GLN A 412 31.63 7.27 11.57
N ALA A 413 32.32 7.98 10.68
CA ALA A 413 31.83 8.28 9.33
C ALA A 413 32.11 7.09 8.40
N GLY A 414 31.10 6.72 7.61
CA GLY A 414 31.22 5.68 6.59
C GLY A 414 31.03 4.25 7.11
N ILE A 415 30.67 3.38 6.17
CA ILE A 415 30.29 1.99 6.42
C ILE A 415 31.54 1.18 6.85
N PRO A 416 31.55 0.52 8.02
CA PRO A 416 32.66 -0.32 8.47
C PRO A 416 32.98 -1.44 7.46
N LYS A 417 34.27 -1.72 7.24
CA LYS A 417 34.71 -2.80 6.34
C LYS A 417 34.16 -4.17 6.80
N ALA A 418 34.19 -4.44 8.10
CA ALA A 418 33.65 -5.67 8.68
C ALA A 418 32.16 -5.87 8.34
N VAL A 419 31.35 -4.81 8.39
CA VAL A 419 29.92 -4.88 8.03
C VAL A 419 29.72 -5.18 6.55
N LYS A 420 30.55 -4.61 5.66
CA LYS A 420 30.48 -4.91 4.21
C LYS A 420 30.78 -6.38 3.89
N GLU A 421 31.65 -7.01 4.67
CA GLU A 421 32.08 -8.40 4.44
C GLU A 421 31.16 -9.41 5.14
N GLN A 422 30.67 -9.08 6.35
CA GLN A 422 29.93 -10.01 7.22
C GLN A 422 28.41 -9.87 7.12
N CYS A 423 27.89 -8.69 6.80
CA CYS A 423 26.46 -8.40 6.74
C CYS A 423 26.05 -7.64 5.45
N PRO A 424 26.44 -8.12 4.25
CA PRO A 424 26.20 -7.39 2.99
C PRO A 424 24.71 -7.25 2.65
N GLU A 425 23.88 -8.23 2.98
CA GLU A 425 22.43 -8.20 2.67
C GLU A 425 21.68 -7.26 3.62
N GLU A 426 21.99 -7.26 4.92
CA GLU A 426 21.42 -6.34 5.91
C GLU A 426 21.83 -4.89 5.60
N LEU A 427 23.08 -4.68 5.21
CA LEU A 427 23.56 -3.36 4.77
C LEU A 427 22.81 -2.87 3.52
N LYS A 428 22.53 -3.77 2.58
CA LYS A 428 21.75 -3.45 1.38
C LYS A 428 20.32 -3.09 1.74
N GLU A 429 19.66 -3.86 2.61
CA GLU A 429 18.32 -3.56 3.11
C GLU A 429 18.26 -2.18 3.78
N LEU A 430 19.24 -1.88 4.65
CA LEU A 430 19.32 -0.60 5.35
C LEU A 430 19.51 0.59 4.38
N THR A 431 20.31 0.40 3.33
CA THR A 431 20.54 1.41 2.30
C THR A 431 19.29 1.63 1.43
N GLU A 432 18.58 0.55 1.08
CA GLU A 432 17.30 0.61 0.36
C GLU A 432 16.20 1.27 1.22
N ALA A 433 16.19 1.00 2.53
CA ALA A 433 15.32 1.67 3.48
C ALA A 433 15.59 3.18 3.53
N ALA A 434 16.86 3.60 3.62
CA ALA A 434 17.24 5.02 3.60
C ALA A 434 16.80 5.74 2.31
N LYS A 435 16.87 5.07 1.15
CA LYS A 435 16.34 5.60 -0.11
C LYS A 435 14.81 5.72 -0.06
N SER A 436 14.12 4.66 0.36
CA SER A 436 12.66 4.61 0.42
C SER A 436 12.07 5.63 1.41
N VAL A 437 12.75 5.86 2.54
CA VAL A 437 12.42 6.91 3.52
C VAL A 437 12.41 8.27 2.86
N ARG A 438 13.46 8.63 2.10
CA ARG A 438 13.54 9.94 1.41
C ARG A 438 12.42 10.12 0.38
N GLU A 439 12.17 9.11 -0.45
CA GLU A 439 11.08 9.15 -1.44
C GLU A 439 9.71 9.33 -0.76
N MET A 440 9.48 8.61 0.34
CA MET A 440 8.22 8.69 1.06
C MET A 440 8.07 9.99 1.87
N LEU A 441 9.15 10.57 2.40
CA LEU A 441 9.08 11.90 3.06
C LEU A 441 8.62 12.97 2.07
N VAL A 442 9.10 12.96 0.83
CA VAL A 442 8.63 13.85 -0.22
C VAL A 442 7.14 13.64 -0.50
N ALA A 443 6.71 12.39 -0.67
CA ALA A 443 5.31 12.07 -0.90
C ALA A 443 4.39 12.49 0.27
N GLN A 444 4.84 12.29 1.51
CA GLN A 444 4.12 12.68 2.71
C GLN A 444 4.10 14.19 2.93
N ARG A 445 5.17 14.90 2.59
CA ARG A 445 5.18 16.37 2.55
C ARG A 445 4.09 16.88 1.61
N ASP A 446 4.07 16.38 0.38
CA ASP A 446 3.10 16.82 -0.64
C ASP A 446 1.67 16.47 -0.22
N ARG A 447 1.46 15.29 0.38
CA ARG A 447 0.16 14.89 0.95
C ARG A 447 -0.28 15.82 2.09
N ILE A 448 0.63 16.18 3.00
CA ILE A 448 0.33 17.09 4.11
C ILE A 448 0.00 18.49 3.59
N GLU A 449 0.72 19.00 2.59
CA GLU A 449 0.41 20.31 2.00
C GLU A 449 -1.01 20.32 1.38
N ARG A 450 -1.48 19.21 0.80
CA ARG A 450 -2.86 19.08 0.29
C ARG A 450 -3.95 19.22 1.37
N LEU A 451 -3.61 19.09 2.66
CA LEU A 451 -4.59 19.19 3.75
C LEU A 451 -5.21 20.59 3.86
N PHE A 452 -4.58 21.64 3.33
CA PHE A 452 -5.16 22.99 3.31
C PHE A 452 -6.50 23.05 2.60
N LEU A 453 -6.65 22.30 1.51
CA LEU A 453 -7.90 22.22 0.75
C LEU A 453 -8.84 21.11 1.24
N ALA A 454 -8.32 20.09 1.93
CA ALA A 454 -9.09 18.91 2.37
C ALA A 454 -9.88 19.09 3.68
N ARG A 455 -9.82 20.29 4.31
CA ARG A 455 -10.56 20.66 5.53
C ARG A 455 -10.56 19.60 6.65
N ARG A 456 -9.45 18.86 6.79
CA ARG A 456 -9.38 17.72 7.72
C ARG A 456 -9.17 18.18 9.16
N THR A 457 -9.89 17.52 10.07
CA THR A 457 -9.74 17.70 11.50
C THR A 457 -9.68 16.33 12.17
N TRP A 458 -8.82 16.20 13.16
CA TRP A 458 -8.67 14.99 13.97
C TRP A 458 -8.89 15.28 15.45
N THR A 459 -9.21 14.26 16.24
CA THR A 459 -9.02 14.35 17.69
C THR A 459 -7.53 14.28 18.02
N LEU A 460 -7.14 14.81 19.18
CA LEU A 460 -5.75 14.81 19.62
C LEU A 460 -5.10 13.41 19.58
N PRO A 461 -5.73 12.32 20.07
CA PRO A 461 -5.13 10.98 20.03
C PRO A 461 -4.87 10.48 18.60
N ILE A 462 -5.81 10.72 17.68
CA ILE A 462 -5.69 10.31 16.28
C ILE A 462 -4.58 11.09 15.58
N TRP A 463 -4.55 12.41 15.77
CA TRP A 463 -3.50 13.25 15.20
C TRP A 463 -2.12 12.85 15.73
N ARG A 464 -2.01 12.58 17.03
CA ARG A 464 -0.77 12.12 17.63
C ARG A 464 -0.28 10.82 16.99
N GLU A 465 -1.16 9.83 16.89
CA GLU A 465 -0.83 8.54 16.30
C GLU A 465 -0.40 8.64 14.83
N ARG A 466 -1.16 9.38 14.01
CA ARG A 466 -0.99 9.37 12.55
C ARG A 466 0.04 10.36 12.05
N TYR A 467 0.30 11.42 12.82
CA TYR A 467 1.22 12.49 12.45
C TYR A 467 2.36 12.63 13.46
N LEU A 468 2.08 13.07 14.68
CA LEU A 468 3.12 13.54 15.62
C LEU A 468 4.11 12.43 16.03
N ASP A 469 3.57 11.26 16.36
CA ASP A 469 4.30 10.12 16.94
C ASP A 469 4.59 9.03 15.89
N HIS A 470 4.09 9.20 14.67
CA HIS A 470 4.38 8.28 13.58
C HIS A 470 5.88 8.35 13.22
N PRO A 471 6.62 7.22 13.17
CA PRO A 471 8.08 7.22 12.99
C PRO A 471 8.58 7.99 11.76
N LEU A 472 7.89 7.87 10.63
CA LEU A 472 8.20 8.60 9.40
C LEU A 472 7.55 9.99 9.34
N VAL A 473 6.21 10.05 9.35
CA VAL A 473 5.42 11.29 9.19
C VAL A 473 5.72 12.32 10.29
N GLY A 474 6.05 11.87 11.50
CA GLY A 474 6.43 12.74 12.62
C GLY A 474 7.66 13.60 12.33
N ALA A 475 8.58 13.13 11.48
CA ALA A 475 9.75 13.93 11.07
C ALA A 475 9.36 15.18 10.25
N LEU A 476 8.15 15.19 9.68
CA LEU A 476 7.56 16.35 9.01
C LEU A 476 6.62 17.10 9.97
N ALA A 477 5.69 16.36 10.60
CA ALA A 477 4.62 16.94 11.40
C ALA A 477 5.11 17.75 12.61
N ARG A 478 6.24 17.35 13.22
CA ARG A 478 6.84 18.05 14.36
C ARG A 478 7.42 19.41 14.00
N ARG A 479 7.67 19.69 12.71
CA ARG A 479 8.20 20.96 12.20
C ARG A 479 7.11 21.88 11.64
N LEU A 480 5.84 21.50 11.81
CA LEU A 480 4.67 22.24 11.35
C LEU A 480 3.91 22.83 12.53
N ILE A 481 3.27 23.97 12.26
CA ILE A 481 2.35 24.63 13.17
C ILE A 481 0.97 23.99 13.00
N TRP A 482 0.30 23.71 14.10
CA TRP A 482 -1.04 23.11 14.13
C TRP A 482 -1.99 24.01 14.91
N LYS A 483 -3.26 24.02 14.53
CA LYS A 483 -4.32 24.70 15.27
C LYS A 483 -5.04 23.68 16.14
N PHE A 484 -5.15 23.99 17.42
CA PHE A 484 -5.85 23.21 18.42
C PHE A 484 -7.11 23.96 18.84
N SER A 485 -8.23 23.26 18.99
CA SER A 485 -9.49 23.84 19.44
C SER A 485 -10.27 22.92 20.38
N ARG A 486 -10.83 23.49 21.46
CA ARG A 486 -11.61 22.79 22.49
C ARG A 486 -12.62 23.75 23.11
N GLY A 487 -13.91 23.54 22.83
CA GLY A 487 -14.95 24.52 23.19
C GLY A 487 -14.62 25.88 22.60
N ASP A 488 -14.62 26.92 23.44
CA ASP A 488 -14.29 28.30 23.04
C ASP A 488 -12.77 28.59 23.01
N ARG A 489 -11.93 27.64 23.45
CA ARG A 489 -10.47 27.81 23.43
C ARG A 489 -9.91 27.38 22.07
N ALA A 490 -9.07 28.22 21.49
CA ALA A 490 -8.28 27.88 20.32
C ALA A 490 -6.88 28.50 20.41
N ALA A 491 -5.86 27.75 20.01
CA ALA A 491 -4.50 28.25 19.88
C ALA A 491 -3.75 27.53 18.77
N SER A 492 -2.79 28.22 18.16
CA SER A 492 -1.76 27.57 17.34
C SER A 492 -0.65 27.04 18.25
N GLY A 493 -0.10 25.87 17.92
CA GLY A 493 1.06 25.31 18.61
C GLY A 493 1.94 24.45 17.70
N ILE A 494 3.18 24.24 18.12
CA ILE A 494 4.18 23.40 17.44
C ILE A 494 4.82 22.45 18.44
N TRP A 495 5.33 21.32 17.96
CA TRP A 495 6.13 20.42 18.79
C TRP A 495 7.52 20.99 19.05
N HIS A 496 7.89 21.13 20.32
CA HIS A 496 9.22 21.54 20.73
C HIS A 496 9.57 20.86 22.07
N GLU A 497 10.77 20.28 22.16
CA GLU A 497 11.33 19.70 23.39
C GLU A 497 10.38 18.76 24.18
N GLY A 498 9.62 17.91 23.49
CA GLY A 498 8.74 16.93 24.16
C GLY A 498 7.31 17.41 24.42
N GLN A 499 6.98 18.66 24.08
CA GLN A 499 5.68 19.27 24.36
C GLN A 499 5.12 20.02 23.15
N ILE A 500 3.83 20.33 23.19
CA ILE A 500 3.20 21.27 22.24
C ILE A 500 3.24 22.67 22.88
N VAL A 501 3.97 23.59 22.26
CA VAL A 501 4.16 24.96 22.75
C VAL A 501 3.46 25.97 21.85
N GLY A 502 2.98 27.05 22.46
CA GLY A 502 2.46 28.22 21.75
C GLY A 502 3.57 29.11 21.19
N ARG A 503 3.17 30.19 20.52
CA ARG A 503 4.05 31.25 19.97
C ARG A 503 4.88 31.97 21.05
N ASP A 504 4.42 31.95 22.29
CA ASP A 504 5.09 32.46 23.49
C ASP A 504 6.11 31.46 24.10
N GLY A 505 6.23 30.27 23.51
CA GLY A 505 7.06 29.18 24.01
C GLY A 505 6.47 28.44 25.20
N GLN A 506 5.27 28.79 25.66
CA GLN A 506 4.63 28.12 26.80
C GLN A 506 3.87 26.86 26.36
N PRO A 507 3.89 25.78 27.15
CA PRO A 507 3.12 24.58 26.84
C PRO A 507 1.61 24.85 26.81
N LEU A 508 0.92 24.30 25.81
CA LEU A 508 -0.54 24.31 25.75
C LEU A 508 -1.10 23.25 26.73
N SER A 509 -1.21 23.61 28.01
CA SER A 509 -1.60 22.68 29.10
C SER A 509 -3.08 22.28 29.13
N TRP A 510 -3.93 22.91 28.31
CA TRP A 510 -5.37 22.68 28.28
C TRP A 510 -5.81 21.59 27.29
N LEU A 511 -4.88 21.00 26.52
CA LEU A 511 -5.20 20.00 25.52
C LEU A 511 -5.67 18.69 26.17
N ASP A 512 -6.79 18.13 25.70
CA ASP A 512 -7.30 16.81 26.11
C ASP A 512 -7.63 15.93 24.89
N ASP A 513 -8.05 14.69 25.12
CA ASP A 513 -8.33 13.71 24.07
C ASP A 513 -9.43 14.13 23.09
N ALA A 514 -10.26 15.10 23.47
CA ALA A 514 -11.34 15.62 22.63
C ALA A 514 -11.04 17.03 22.09
N THR A 515 -9.80 17.51 22.23
CA THR A 515 -9.26 18.62 21.44
C THR A 515 -9.22 18.24 19.97
N LYS A 516 -9.70 19.15 19.13
CA LYS A 516 -9.62 19.06 17.67
C LYS A 516 -8.33 19.68 17.17
N VAL A 517 -7.68 18.99 16.22
CA VAL A 517 -6.42 19.42 15.59
C VAL A 517 -6.63 19.58 14.09
N GLU A 518 -6.17 20.68 13.52
CA GLU A 518 -6.15 20.94 12.07
C GLU A 518 -4.83 21.63 11.67
N LEU A 519 -4.46 21.54 10.40
CA LEU A 519 -3.25 22.19 9.89
C LEU A 519 -3.41 23.72 9.96
N TRP A 520 -2.47 24.42 10.57
CA TRP A 520 -2.53 25.88 10.70
C TRP A 520 -2.25 26.56 9.36
N HIS A 521 -3.01 27.61 9.03
CA HIS A 521 -2.87 28.38 7.80
C HIS A 521 -2.89 29.90 8.09
N PRO A 522 -2.01 30.71 7.46
CA PRO A 522 -1.90 32.15 7.77
C PRO A 522 -3.12 32.99 7.38
N LEU A 523 -3.91 32.57 6.38
CA LEU A 523 -5.15 33.27 5.95
C LEU A 523 -6.17 33.49 7.08
N HIS A 524 -6.18 32.64 8.11
CA HIS A 524 -7.21 32.64 9.15
C HIS A 524 -6.80 33.38 10.42
N VAL A 525 -5.65 34.05 10.43
CA VAL A 525 -5.11 34.72 11.62
C VAL A 525 -4.65 36.14 11.31
N ASN A 526 -4.53 36.96 12.35
CA ASN A 526 -3.94 38.29 12.24
C ASN A 526 -2.48 38.19 11.73
N PRO A 527 -2.04 39.05 10.80
CA PRO A 527 -0.65 39.13 10.35
C PRO A 527 0.40 39.18 11.48
N GLU A 528 0.09 39.80 12.63
CA GLU A 528 0.99 39.82 13.79
C GLU A 528 1.30 38.41 14.32
N ILE A 529 0.31 37.53 14.38
CA ILE A 529 0.48 36.13 14.77
C ILE A 529 1.40 35.41 13.79
N VAL A 530 1.28 35.72 12.49
CA VAL A 530 2.15 35.15 11.46
C VAL A 530 3.60 35.59 11.67
N LEU A 531 3.83 36.88 11.95
CA LEU A 531 5.17 37.42 12.22
C LEU A 531 5.80 36.79 13.46
N GLU A 532 5.05 36.65 14.55
CA GLU A 532 5.55 35.99 15.76
C GLU A 532 5.95 34.53 15.52
N TRP A 533 5.17 33.79 14.72
CA TRP A 533 5.54 32.42 14.33
C TRP A 533 6.81 32.39 13.47
N ARG A 534 6.97 33.33 12.53
CA ARG A 534 8.19 33.41 11.72
C ARG A 534 9.41 33.68 12.60
N ASP A 535 9.31 34.61 13.53
CA ASP A 535 10.38 34.93 14.48
C ASP A 535 10.68 33.74 15.39
N TRP A 536 9.64 33.02 15.84
CA TRP A 536 9.80 31.81 16.65
C TRP A 536 10.57 30.72 15.88
N LEU A 537 10.18 30.44 14.63
CA LEU A 537 10.85 29.43 13.78
C LEU A 537 12.31 29.77 13.54
N VAL A 538 12.61 31.05 13.29
CA VAL A 538 13.98 31.54 13.08
C VAL A 538 14.80 31.49 14.37
N ARG A 539 14.21 31.79 15.53
CA ARG A 539 14.90 31.75 16.83
C ARG A 539 15.28 30.33 17.25
N HIS A 540 14.43 29.36 16.95
CA HIS A 540 14.63 27.95 17.32
C HIS A 540 15.20 27.10 16.17
N GLU A 541 15.62 27.73 15.07
CA GLU A 541 16.17 27.09 13.87
C GLU A 541 15.29 25.92 13.35
N VAL A 542 13.96 26.10 13.41
CA VAL A 542 13.01 25.10 12.91
C VAL A 542 12.75 25.36 11.43
N ARG A 543 13.29 24.49 10.57
CA ARG A 543 13.06 24.51 9.13
C ARG A 543 11.77 23.76 8.76
N GLN A 544 10.78 24.48 8.22
CA GLN A 544 9.51 23.88 7.82
C GLN A 544 9.66 23.07 6.51
N PRO A 545 8.97 21.92 6.39
CA PRO A 545 9.08 21.06 5.20
C PRO A 545 8.48 21.69 3.93
N PHE A 546 7.62 22.70 4.09
CA PHE A 546 7.10 23.57 3.04
C PHE A 546 6.76 24.95 3.64
N LYS A 547 6.56 25.98 2.80
CA LYS A 547 6.10 27.30 3.25
C LYS A 547 4.73 27.20 3.93
N GLN A 548 4.73 27.28 5.26
CA GLN A 548 3.53 27.37 6.08
C GLN A 548 3.40 28.74 6.75
N ALA A 549 4.33 29.14 7.64
CA ALA A 549 4.35 30.48 8.23
C ALA A 549 4.72 31.56 7.21
N HIS A 550 5.53 31.17 6.22
CA HIS A 550 5.93 32.01 5.08
C HIS A 550 5.07 31.75 3.84
N ARG A 551 3.89 31.14 4.00
CA ARG A 551 2.99 30.89 2.88
C ARG A 551 2.40 32.20 2.37
N GLU A 552 2.40 32.36 1.06
CA GLU A 552 1.82 33.51 0.36
C GLU A 552 0.28 33.51 0.54
N VAL A 553 -0.30 34.69 0.80
CA VAL A 553 -1.75 34.84 1.01
C VAL A 553 -2.34 35.70 -0.11
N TYR A 554 -3.25 35.13 -0.90
CA TYR A 554 -3.93 35.82 -2.00
C TYR A 554 -5.35 36.17 -1.59
N LEU A 555 -5.58 37.46 -1.36
CA LEU A 555 -6.92 38.01 -1.15
C LEU A 555 -7.49 38.50 -2.48
N LEU A 556 -8.82 38.51 -2.58
CA LEU A 556 -9.54 39.09 -3.70
C LEU A 556 -9.28 40.60 -3.76
N THR A 557 -8.80 41.09 -4.91
CA THR A 557 -8.48 42.51 -5.13
C THR A 557 -9.66 43.26 -5.77
N ASP A 558 -9.62 44.59 -5.74
CA ASP A 558 -10.65 45.42 -6.40
C ASP A 558 -10.71 45.17 -7.91
N ALA A 559 -9.57 44.89 -8.56
CA ALA A 559 -9.53 44.52 -9.97
C ALA A 559 -10.31 43.22 -10.25
N GLU A 560 -10.26 42.25 -9.33
CA GLU A 560 -11.01 41.00 -9.45
C GLU A 560 -12.49 41.16 -9.11
N ARG A 561 -12.84 42.14 -8.28
CA ARG A 561 -14.24 42.53 -8.06
C ARG A 561 -14.84 43.20 -9.29
N GLU A 562 -14.03 43.99 -10.02
CA GLU A 562 -14.45 44.65 -11.26
C GLU A 562 -14.65 43.64 -12.40
N THR A 563 -13.75 42.67 -12.57
CA THR A 563 -13.92 41.60 -13.57
C THR A 563 -15.02 40.60 -13.19
N GLY A 564 -15.29 40.44 -11.89
CA GLY A 564 -16.40 39.69 -11.32
C GLY A 564 -16.25 38.17 -11.39
N ILE A 565 -15.97 37.61 -12.57
CA ILE A 565 -16.05 36.16 -12.86
C ILE A 565 -14.72 35.50 -13.26
N TYR A 566 -13.64 36.28 -13.39
CA TYR A 566 -12.31 35.77 -13.72
C TYR A 566 -11.20 36.66 -13.12
N SER A 567 -10.02 36.08 -12.88
CA SER A 567 -8.83 36.85 -12.50
C SER A 567 -7.83 36.92 -13.65
N ASN A 568 -7.37 38.15 -13.96
CA ASN A 568 -6.29 38.44 -14.91
C ASN A 568 -4.92 38.57 -14.25
N ARG A 569 -4.80 38.29 -12.93
CA ARG A 569 -3.58 38.55 -12.15
C ARG A 569 -2.34 37.88 -12.73
N PHE A 570 -2.52 36.77 -13.42
CA PHE A 570 -1.47 35.95 -14.03
C PHE A 570 -1.64 35.80 -15.55
N ALA A 571 -2.37 36.71 -16.21
CA ALA A 571 -2.52 36.71 -17.66
C ALA A 571 -1.29 37.33 -18.36
N GLY A 572 -0.99 36.86 -19.58
CA GLY A 572 0.06 37.43 -20.43
C GLY A 572 1.50 37.00 -20.11
N HIS A 573 1.68 35.90 -19.38
CA HIS A 573 3.00 35.30 -19.14
C HIS A 573 3.33 34.22 -20.17
N ILE A 574 4.58 34.16 -20.60
CA ILE A 574 5.08 33.11 -21.49
C ILE A 574 5.74 32.01 -20.65
N LEU A 575 5.20 30.80 -20.68
CA LEU A 575 5.68 29.66 -19.91
C LEU A 575 6.32 28.61 -20.81
N ARG A 576 7.37 27.95 -20.32
CA ARG A 576 7.90 26.70 -20.89
C ARG A 576 6.87 25.59 -20.69
N GLN A 577 6.26 25.13 -21.78
CA GLN A 577 5.08 24.26 -21.73
C GLN A 577 5.32 22.95 -20.96
N HIS A 578 6.42 22.23 -21.24
CA HIS A 578 6.68 20.96 -20.57
C HIS A 578 6.90 21.12 -19.06
N GLN A 579 7.51 22.23 -18.64
CA GLN A 579 7.72 22.53 -17.24
C GLN A 579 6.39 22.89 -16.54
N PHE A 580 5.55 23.70 -17.20
CA PHE A 580 4.19 23.99 -16.75
C PHE A 580 3.37 22.71 -16.56
N HIS A 581 3.33 21.85 -17.58
CA HIS A 581 2.62 20.57 -17.54
C HIS A 581 3.07 19.67 -16.37
N ALA A 582 4.38 19.58 -16.14
CA ALA A 582 4.93 18.80 -15.03
C ALA A 582 4.53 19.39 -13.66
N LEU A 583 4.52 20.72 -13.51
CA LEU A 583 4.06 21.39 -12.29
C LEU A 583 2.56 21.21 -12.05
N CYS A 584 1.73 21.22 -13.09
CA CYS A 584 0.31 20.90 -12.99
C CYS A 584 0.12 19.51 -12.35
N GLY A 585 0.83 18.50 -12.87
CA GLY A 585 0.76 17.13 -12.36
C GLY A 585 1.14 17.01 -10.87
N THR A 586 2.19 17.71 -10.42
CA THR A 586 2.61 17.67 -9.01
C THR A 586 1.64 18.39 -8.06
N ARG A 587 0.91 19.38 -8.56
CA ARG A 587 -0.14 20.11 -7.83
C ARG A 587 -1.53 19.51 -7.98
N GLY A 588 -1.66 18.38 -8.67
CA GLY A 588 -2.94 17.69 -8.91
C GLY A 588 -3.88 18.46 -9.84
N TRP A 589 -3.33 19.30 -10.71
CA TRP A 589 -4.01 19.86 -11.85
C TRP A 589 -3.92 18.88 -13.03
N ILE A 590 -5.00 18.80 -13.80
CA ILE A 590 -5.10 18.03 -15.03
C ILE A 590 -4.78 19.00 -16.17
N ASP A 591 -3.72 18.74 -16.91
CA ASP A 591 -3.32 19.51 -18.08
C ASP A 591 -2.95 18.58 -19.24
N ARG A 592 -3.02 19.08 -20.47
CA ARG A 592 -2.57 18.38 -21.68
C ARG A 592 -1.69 19.32 -22.49
N LEU A 593 -0.60 18.80 -23.04
CA LEU A 593 0.29 19.58 -23.89
C LEU A 593 -0.48 20.13 -25.10
N ARG A 594 -0.32 21.43 -25.37
CA ARG A 594 -0.79 22.08 -26.60
C ARG A 594 0.05 21.60 -27.78
N LEU A 595 -0.64 21.12 -28.80
CA LEU A 595 -0.08 20.51 -30.00
C LEU A 595 -0.55 21.28 -31.23
N ARG A 596 0.29 21.33 -32.27
CA ARG A 596 -0.08 21.89 -33.58
C ARG A 596 -0.85 20.85 -34.41
N VAL A 597 -2.01 20.44 -33.89
CA VAL A 597 -2.99 19.53 -34.51
C VAL A 597 -4.41 20.07 -34.25
N ASP A 598 -5.37 19.67 -35.07
CA ASP A 598 -6.78 20.08 -34.93
C ASP A 598 -7.49 19.29 -33.82
N GLU A 599 -6.98 19.36 -32.60
CA GLU A 599 -7.57 18.75 -31.39
C GLU A 599 -8.11 19.84 -30.45
N GLU A 600 -9.24 19.57 -29.80
CA GLU A 600 -9.77 20.40 -28.73
C GLU A 600 -9.13 19.98 -27.40
N ILE A 601 -8.44 20.94 -26.76
CA ILE A 601 -7.67 20.71 -25.55
C ILE A 601 -8.26 21.61 -24.45
N PRO A 602 -8.85 21.05 -23.38
CA PRO A 602 -9.43 21.85 -22.30
C PRO A 602 -8.37 22.66 -21.54
N PRO A 603 -8.77 23.71 -20.81
CA PRO A 603 -7.88 24.46 -19.94
C PRO A 603 -7.28 23.57 -18.84
N ALA A 604 -6.13 23.98 -18.30
CA ALA A 604 -5.54 23.29 -17.16
C ALA A 604 -6.52 23.38 -15.98
N THR A 605 -6.83 22.25 -15.36
CA THR A 605 -8.01 22.12 -14.50
C THR A 605 -7.67 21.54 -13.14
N ARG A 606 -8.20 22.14 -12.07
CA ARG A 606 -8.14 21.61 -10.70
C ARG A 606 -9.53 21.22 -10.21
N LEU A 607 -9.72 19.94 -9.92
CA LEU A 607 -10.95 19.43 -9.32
C LEU A 607 -10.90 19.60 -7.79
N LEU A 608 -11.96 20.17 -7.22
CA LEU A 608 -12.09 20.45 -5.78
C LEU A 608 -13.42 19.87 -5.26
N PRO A 609 -13.54 18.52 -5.21
CA PRO A 609 -14.81 17.87 -4.94
C PRO A 609 -15.41 18.19 -3.57
N GLU A 610 -14.56 18.34 -2.54
CA GLU A 610 -15.02 18.72 -1.18
C GLU A 610 -15.64 20.12 -1.11
N TRP A 611 -15.37 20.96 -2.12
CA TRP A 611 -15.92 22.30 -2.25
C TRP A 611 -17.03 22.36 -3.31
N GLY A 612 -17.27 21.28 -4.04
CA GLY A 612 -18.19 21.28 -5.19
C GLY A 612 -17.74 22.18 -6.33
N LEU A 613 -16.44 22.44 -6.44
CA LEU A 613 -15.85 23.40 -7.39
C LEU A 613 -14.85 22.75 -8.35
N ARG A 614 -14.64 23.43 -9.47
CA ARG A 614 -13.53 23.23 -10.40
C ARG A 614 -12.88 24.58 -10.68
N ALA A 615 -11.55 24.66 -10.58
CA ALA A 615 -10.81 25.84 -11.03
C ALA A 615 -10.17 25.55 -12.39
N GLU A 616 -10.10 26.54 -13.25
CA GLU A 616 -9.50 26.46 -14.59
C GLU A 616 -8.46 27.58 -14.74
N PHE A 617 -7.29 27.22 -15.26
CA PHE A 617 -6.24 28.16 -15.66
C PHE A 617 -6.07 28.07 -17.18
N TRP A 618 -6.40 29.18 -17.84
CA TRP A 618 -6.45 29.25 -19.29
C TRP A 618 -5.05 29.51 -19.84
N VAL A 619 -4.64 28.69 -20.81
CA VAL A 619 -3.36 28.80 -21.50
C VAL A 619 -3.53 28.47 -22.98
N GLU A 620 -2.80 29.21 -23.80
CA GLU A 620 -2.84 29.12 -25.26
C GLU A 620 -1.42 28.92 -25.82
N PRO A 621 -1.26 28.36 -27.02
CA PRO A 621 0.05 28.28 -27.67
C PRO A 621 0.73 29.65 -27.82
N ALA A 622 1.99 29.77 -27.39
CA ALA A 622 2.80 30.96 -27.63
C ALA A 622 3.70 30.73 -28.87
N GLY A 623 3.18 31.07 -30.06
CA GLY A 623 3.90 30.96 -31.34
C GLY A 623 3.00 31.37 -32.52
N ASP A 624 3.60 31.83 -33.63
CA ASP A 624 2.87 32.06 -34.90
C ASP A 624 3.05 30.84 -35.82
N VAL A 625 2.14 30.65 -36.78
CA VAL A 625 2.17 29.63 -37.83
C VAL A 625 3.52 29.60 -38.57
N LEU A 626 4.26 30.72 -38.55
CA LEU A 626 5.51 30.94 -39.27
C LEU A 626 6.80 30.61 -38.47
N THR A 627 6.77 30.59 -37.12
CA THR A 627 8.02 30.62 -36.31
C THR A 627 8.57 29.25 -35.90
N ASN A 628 7.87 28.15 -36.19
CA ASN A 628 8.30 26.78 -35.89
C ASN A 628 8.71 26.55 -34.41
N ASP A 629 8.03 27.22 -33.46
CA ASP A 629 8.22 27.06 -32.01
C ASP A 629 7.61 25.76 -31.47
N THR A 630 7.86 24.66 -32.17
CA THR A 630 7.42 23.32 -31.81
C THR A 630 8.59 22.36 -31.82
N ASN A 631 8.56 21.35 -30.95
CA ASN A 631 9.49 20.22 -31.05
C ASN A 631 9.17 19.33 -32.27
N ASP A 632 9.98 18.29 -32.51
CA ASP A 632 9.79 17.34 -33.62
C ASP A 632 8.43 16.64 -33.60
N ALA A 633 7.80 16.53 -32.43
CA ALA A 633 6.46 15.96 -32.25
C ALA A 633 5.33 16.99 -32.45
N ARG A 634 5.64 18.20 -32.95
CA ARG A 634 4.69 19.31 -33.15
C ARG A 634 4.05 19.82 -31.85
N THR A 635 4.67 19.58 -30.70
CA THR A 635 4.28 20.16 -29.41
C THR A 635 4.86 21.57 -29.29
N TYR A 636 4.06 22.56 -28.92
CA TYR A 636 4.57 23.91 -28.69
C TYR A 636 5.63 23.92 -27.58
N LEU A 637 6.70 24.71 -27.77
CA LEU A 637 7.72 24.88 -26.73
C LEU A 637 7.21 25.77 -25.59
N TYR A 638 6.34 26.73 -25.93
CA TYR A 638 5.84 27.74 -25.02
C TYR A 638 4.32 27.88 -25.07
N VAL A 639 3.74 28.31 -23.95
CA VAL A 639 2.33 28.71 -23.85
C VAL A 639 2.22 30.12 -23.26
N SER A 640 1.22 30.88 -23.68
CA SER A 640 0.81 32.15 -23.07
C SER A 640 -0.29 31.89 -22.06
N THR A 641 -0.19 32.50 -20.89
CA THR A 641 -1.22 32.41 -19.85
C THR A 641 -2.33 33.42 -20.07
N ASP A 642 -3.52 33.10 -19.58
CA ASP A 642 -4.68 33.96 -19.56
C ASP A 642 -5.43 33.83 -18.21
N GLN A 643 -6.76 33.73 -18.23
CA GLN A 643 -7.61 33.88 -17.07
C GLN A 643 -7.59 32.68 -16.11
N VAL A 644 -7.80 32.98 -14.83
CA VAL A 644 -8.22 31.99 -13.82
C VAL A 644 -9.72 32.11 -13.59
N ARG A 645 -10.44 30.99 -13.70
CA ARG A 645 -11.91 30.92 -13.57
C ARG A 645 -12.34 29.77 -12.65
N PHE A 646 -13.55 29.87 -12.10
CA PHE A 646 -14.12 28.85 -11.23
C PHE A 646 -15.51 28.43 -11.71
N TYR A 647 -15.84 27.15 -11.58
CA TYR A 647 -17.11 26.57 -12.02
C TYR A 647 -17.63 25.58 -10.97
N PRO A 648 -18.94 25.29 -10.95
CA PRO A 648 -19.46 24.13 -10.23
C PRO A 648 -18.80 22.85 -10.75
N LEU A 649 -18.53 21.88 -9.87
CA LEU A 649 -17.85 20.63 -10.24
C LEU A 649 -18.56 19.87 -11.39
N ALA A 650 -19.89 19.90 -11.39
CA ALA A 650 -20.72 19.22 -12.38
C ALA A 650 -20.93 20.01 -13.68
N ALA A 651 -20.37 21.22 -13.79
CA ALA A 651 -20.50 22.02 -15.00
C ALA A 651 -19.82 21.33 -16.20
N PRO A 652 -20.39 21.40 -17.41
CA PRO A 652 -19.73 20.94 -18.63
C PRO A 652 -18.31 21.51 -18.75
N GLU A 653 -17.38 20.72 -19.29
CA GLU A 653 -16.06 21.23 -19.65
C GLU A 653 -16.14 22.12 -20.89
N HIS A 654 -15.32 23.17 -20.93
CA HIS A 654 -15.21 24.04 -22.09
C HIS A 654 -14.17 23.49 -23.07
N PRO A 655 -14.55 23.14 -24.31
CA PRO A 655 -13.56 22.84 -25.34
C PRO A 655 -12.90 24.16 -25.79
N ALA A 656 -11.59 24.29 -25.58
CA ALA A 656 -10.75 25.29 -26.25
C ALA A 656 -9.96 24.59 -27.36
N ARG A 657 -9.81 25.18 -28.55
CA ARG A 657 -9.01 24.55 -29.62
C ARG A 657 -7.52 24.62 -29.28
N GLY A 658 -6.80 23.51 -29.45
CA GLY A 658 -5.38 23.39 -29.15
C GLY A 658 -4.45 24.29 -29.98
N ASN A 659 -4.97 24.95 -31.01
CA ASN A 659 -4.25 25.85 -31.92
C ASN A 659 -4.43 27.36 -31.63
N GLY A 660 -5.14 27.74 -30.56
CA GLY A 660 -5.28 29.14 -30.12
C GLY A 660 -6.47 29.93 -30.72
N ASP A 661 -7.40 29.28 -31.43
CA ASP A 661 -8.63 29.93 -31.93
C ASP A 661 -9.73 29.90 -30.83
N ALA A 662 -9.66 30.83 -29.88
CA ALA A 662 -10.55 30.89 -28.71
C ALA A 662 -12.02 31.24 -29.03
N ASP A 663 -12.30 31.78 -30.23
CA ASP A 663 -13.53 32.54 -30.50
C ASP A 663 -14.55 31.81 -31.40
N ARG A 664 -14.48 30.48 -31.50
CA ARG A 664 -15.40 29.66 -32.35
C ARG A 664 -16.26 28.66 -31.59
N THR A 665 -16.61 28.94 -30.34
CA THR A 665 -17.60 28.17 -29.56
C THR A 665 -18.99 28.10 -30.22
N GLY A 666 -19.28 28.91 -31.24
CA GLY A 666 -20.59 28.96 -31.91
C GLY A 666 -20.80 28.11 -33.17
N ARG A 667 -19.81 27.34 -33.68
CA ARG A 667 -19.95 26.70 -35.03
C ARG A 667 -20.40 25.24 -35.08
N TYR A 668 -20.41 24.50 -33.98
CA TYR A 668 -20.81 23.09 -33.99
C TYR A 668 -21.55 22.68 -32.72
N GLY A 669 -22.79 23.13 -32.54
CA GLY A 669 -23.82 22.43 -31.75
C GLY A 669 -23.55 22.14 -30.26
N ALA A 670 -22.48 22.66 -29.65
CA ALA A 670 -22.27 22.60 -28.21
C ALA A 670 -23.29 23.54 -27.54
N GLY A 671 -24.01 23.06 -26.53
CA GLY A 671 -24.97 23.86 -25.77
C GLY A 671 -24.34 25.10 -25.12
N ASP A 672 -25.15 25.95 -24.51
CA ASP A 672 -24.67 27.19 -23.88
C ASP A 672 -23.46 26.92 -22.98
N PRO A 673 -22.33 27.64 -23.17
CA PRO A 673 -21.15 27.46 -22.35
C PRO A 673 -21.50 27.71 -20.89
N ALA A 674 -21.07 26.81 -20.00
CA ALA A 674 -21.22 26.99 -18.56
C ALA A 674 -20.67 28.36 -18.14
N GLN A 675 -21.45 29.14 -17.39
CA GLN A 675 -20.96 30.44 -16.93
C GLN A 675 -20.04 30.25 -15.71
N PRO A 676 -18.90 30.95 -15.66
CA PRO A 676 -18.05 30.96 -14.49
C PRO A 676 -18.77 31.59 -13.28
N LEU A 677 -18.40 31.13 -12.09
CA LEU A 677 -18.93 31.63 -10.83
C LEU A 677 -18.31 32.99 -10.48
N PRO A 678 -19.08 33.91 -9.85
CA PRO A 678 -18.52 35.14 -9.29
C PRO A 678 -17.41 34.84 -8.29
N LEU A 679 -16.27 35.52 -8.42
CA LEU A 679 -15.10 35.33 -7.56
C LEU A 679 -15.40 35.62 -6.09
N GLU A 680 -16.35 36.52 -5.81
CA GLU A 680 -16.81 36.83 -4.44
C GLU A 680 -17.52 35.66 -3.75
N GLN A 681 -18.03 34.68 -4.52
CA GLN A 681 -18.67 33.47 -3.98
C GLN A 681 -17.65 32.35 -3.74
N ILE A 682 -16.41 32.51 -4.17
CA ILE A 682 -15.37 31.49 -4.01
C ILE A 682 -14.83 31.58 -2.57
N PRO A 683 -14.79 30.45 -1.84
CA PRO A 683 -14.23 30.43 -0.49
C PRO A 683 -12.80 31.00 -0.49
N PRO A 684 -12.44 31.92 0.43
CA PRO A 684 -11.13 32.56 0.44
C PRO A 684 -9.95 31.58 0.46
N MET A 685 -10.10 30.44 1.15
CA MET A 685 -9.09 29.37 1.16
C MET A 685 -8.88 28.77 -0.24
N VAL A 686 -9.97 28.47 -0.95
CA VAL A 686 -9.92 27.91 -2.31
C VAL A 686 -9.26 28.90 -3.26
N PHE A 687 -9.71 30.16 -3.24
CA PHE A 687 -9.12 31.21 -4.07
C PHE A 687 -7.62 31.37 -3.77
N CYS A 688 -7.25 31.47 -2.49
CA CYS A 688 -5.87 31.64 -2.06
C CYS A 688 -4.95 30.52 -2.56
N GLU A 689 -5.35 29.28 -2.35
CA GLU A 689 -4.54 28.11 -2.70
C GLU A 689 -4.45 27.88 -4.21
N VAL A 690 -5.55 28.12 -4.95
CA VAL A 690 -5.54 28.07 -6.42
C VAL A 690 -4.64 29.15 -7.00
N MET A 691 -4.73 30.38 -6.52
CA MET A 691 -3.88 31.47 -6.99
C MET A 691 -2.41 31.24 -6.63
N ARG A 692 -2.13 30.57 -5.50
CA ARG A 692 -0.77 30.15 -5.14
C ARG A 692 -0.20 29.09 -6.08
N ASP A 693 -1.00 28.11 -6.49
CA ASP A 693 -0.58 27.15 -7.53
C ASP A 693 -0.29 27.85 -8.85
N VAL A 694 -1.13 28.82 -9.26
CA VAL A 694 -0.92 29.59 -10.49
C VAL A 694 0.32 30.49 -10.41
N ASP A 695 0.59 31.15 -9.28
CA ASP A 695 1.84 31.90 -9.09
C ASP A 695 3.06 30.98 -9.12
N LEU A 696 2.96 29.75 -8.61
CA LEU A 696 4.04 28.77 -8.76
C LEU A 696 4.28 28.42 -10.23
N PHE A 697 3.22 28.20 -11.01
CA PHE A 697 3.31 27.89 -12.44
C PHE A 697 4.00 29.02 -13.20
N VAL A 698 3.54 30.26 -13.01
CA VAL A 698 4.16 31.45 -13.61
C VAL A 698 5.57 31.65 -13.10
N GLY A 699 5.76 31.66 -11.79
CA GLY A 699 7.02 31.93 -11.11
C GLY A 699 8.12 30.91 -11.39
N VAL A 700 7.80 29.68 -11.82
CA VAL A 700 8.80 28.65 -12.12
C VAL A 700 8.94 28.36 -13.61
N ALA A 701 7.84 28.36 -14.37
CA ALA A 701 7.86 28.04 -15.79
C ALA A 701 8.03 29.26 -16.70
N SER A 702 7.92 30.49 -16.18
CA SER A 702 8.08 31.71 -16.98
C SER A 702 9.49 31.82 -17.55
N VAL A 703 9.57 32.06 -18.86
CA VAL A 703 10.81 32.40 -19.56
C VAL A 703 11.44 33.70 -19.05
N GLY A 704 10.68 34.56 -18.36
CA GLY A 704 11.21 35.77 -17.72
C GLY A 704 12.21 35.50 -16.58
N ASN A 705 12.25 34.27 -16.06
CA ASN A 705 13.25 33.81 -15.08
C ASN A 705 14.47 33.15 -15.72
N ASP A 706 14.51 33.02 -17.04
CA ASP A 706 15.65 32.43 -17.73
C ASP A 706 16.72 33.50 -18.01
N PRO A 707 17.87 33.48 -17.32
CA PRO A 707 18.92 34.47 -17.54
C PRO A 707 19.60 34.32 -18.91
N THR A 708 19.43 33.19 -19.62
CA THR A 708 20.00 33.01 -20.96
C THR A 708 19.06 33.46 -22.08
N TRP A 709 17.84 33.91 -21.77
CA TRP A 709 16.82 34.29 -22.76
C TRP A 709 16.78 35.80 -23.07
N PHE A 710 17.91 36.50 -22.85
CA PHE A 710 18.03 37.94 -23.07
C PHE A 710 17.83 38.36 -24.54
N ASP A 711 17.97 37.42 -25.48
CA ASP A 711 17.68 37.65 -26.89
C ASP A 711 16.18 37.85 -27.14
N GLY A 712 15.32 37.33 -26.27
CA GLY A 712 13.86 37.47 -26.32
C GLY A 712 13.17 36.43 -27.21
N GLY A 713 13.81 35.28 -27.45
CA GLY A 713 13.32 34.26 -28.39
C GLY A 713 13.57 34.62 -29.87
N PRO A 714 13.02 33.83 -30.83
CA PRO A 714 13.22 34.08 -32.26
C PRO A 714 12.89 35.54 -32.63
N GLU A 715 13.81 36.19 -33.33
CA GLU A 715 13.71 37.60 -33.76
C GLU A 715 13.54 38.62 -32.60
N GLY A 716 13.75 38.21 -31.35
CA GLY A 716 13.64 39.05 -30.17
C GLY A 716 12.22 39.48 -29.78
N ARG A 717 11.20 38.75 -30.26
CA ARG A 717 9.77 39.03 -30.07
C ARG A 717 9.37 39.29 -28.61
N TYR A 718 9.99 38.60 -27.66
CA TYR A 718 9.64 38.67 -26.24
C TYR A 718 10.67 39.44 -25.40
N ARG A 719 11.64 40.14 -26.00
CA ARG A 719 12.68 40.87 -25.27
C ARG A 719 12.09 41.87 -24.28
N GLY A 720 11.10 42.66 -24.71
CA GLY A 720 10.42 43.62 -23.83
C GLY A 720 9.60 42.96 -22.71
N TYR A 721 9.06 41.75 -22.92
CA TYR A 721 8.42 40.98 -21.85
C TYR A 721 9.46 40.50 -20.83
N TRP A 722 10.56 39.92 -21.31
CA TRP A 722 11.63 39.42 -20.46
C TRP A 722 12.21 40.53 -19.58
N GLU A 723 12.53 41.71 -20.15
CA GLU A 723 13.07 42.84 -19.37
C GLU A 723 12.11 43.30 -18.26
N ARG A 724 10.81 43.45 -18.59
CA ARG A 724 9.79 43.86 -17.61
C ARG A 724 9.61 42.84 -16.49
N TYR A 725 9.67 41.55 -16.81
CA TYR A 725 9.51 40.50 -15.81
C TYR A 725 10.78 40.33 -14.96
N ALA A 726 11.95 40.31 -15.61
CA ALA A 726 13.25 40.08 -15.00
C ALA A 726 13.60 41.13 -13.92
N PHE A 727 13.14 42.37 -14.07
CA PHE A 727 13.56 43.52 -13.26
C PHE A 727 12.38 44.35 -12.70
N GLY A 728 11.15 43.87 -12.88
CA GLY A 728 9.91 44.57 -12.57
C GLY A 728 9.47 44.51 -11.11
N GLN A 729 8.15 44.51 -10.89
CA GLN A 729 7.55 44.43 -9.55
C GLN A 729 7.59 42.99 -9.01
N LEU A 730 7.71 42.85 -7.68
CA LEU A 730 7.72 41.55 -7.02
C LEU A 730 6.31 40.94 -6.96
N SER A 731 6.19 39.68 -7.38
CA SER A 731 5.05 38.82 -7.04
C SER A 731 5.00 38.55 -5.54
N GLU A 732 3.93 37.91 -5.05
CA GLU A 732 3.81 37.57 -3.62
C GLU A 732 4.94 36.64 -3.14
N VAL A 733 5.37 35.70 -4.00
CA VAL A 733 6.57 34.87 -3.72
C VAL A 733 7.82 35.74 -3.59
N GLY A 734 8.01 36.74 -4.47
CA GLY A 734 9.13 37.69 -4.40
C GLY A 734 9.10 38.54 -3.14
N ARG A 735 7.93 39.00 -2.70
CA ARG A 735 7.73 39.75 -1.45
C ARG A 735 8.06 38.91 -0.23
N THR A 736 7.65 37.63 -0.22
CA THR A 736 8.02 36.68 0.83
C THR A 736 9.53 36.48 0.91
N ARG A 737 10.22 36.33 -0.23
CA ARG A 737 11.69 36.24 -0.25
C ARG A 737 12.36 37.49 0.31
N ARG A 738 11.86 38.67 -0.05
CA ARG A 738 12.33 39.95 0.48
C ARG A 738 12.26 39.97 2.02
N GLN A 739 11.11 39.61 2.59
CA GLN A 739 10.91 39.55 4.04
C GLN A 739 11.88 38.57 4.73
N VAL A 740 12.06 37.38 4.14
CA VAL A 740 13.01 36.38 4.66
C VAL A 740 14.45 36.91 4.61
N LEU A 741 14.85 37.56 3.51
CA LEU A 741 16.18 38.14 3.37
C LEU A 741 16.40 39.33 4.32
N GLU A 742 15.39 40.14 4.61
CA GLU A 742 15.47 41.21 5.61
C GLU A 742 15.84 40.67 7.00
N GLN A 743 15.36 39.47 7.34
CA GLN A 743 15.68 38.81 8.61
C GLN A 743 17.02 38.04 8.57
N LEU A 744 17.34 37.40 7.44
CA LEU A 744 18.52 36.54 7.30
C LEU A 744 19.81 37.33 7.04
N VAL A 745 19.79 38.30 6.10
CA VAL A 745 21.00 39.02 5.64
C VAL A 745 21.81 39.64 6.79
N PRO A 746 21.21 40.27 7.80
CA PRO A 746 21.95 40.83 8.93
C PRO A 746 22.76 39.80 9.75
N ARG A 747 22.42 38.51 9.63
CA ARG A 747 23.08 37.41 10.35
C ARG A 747 24.12 36.67 9.50
N LEU A 748 24.28 37.06 8.24
CA LEU A 748 25.25 36.44 7.33
C LEU A 748 26.63 37.07 7.47
N GLU A 749 27.67 36.32 7.15
CA GLU A 749 29.06 36.83 7.11
C GLU A 749 29.22 38.04 6.16
N ILE A 750 28.40 38.10 5.11
CA ILE A 750 28.38 39.17 4.11
C ILE A 750 27.50 40.37 4.49
N ALA A 751 26.97 40.42 5.71
CA ALA A 751 26.02 41.46 6.15
C ALA A 751 26.53 42.89 5.88
N GLY A 752 27.80 43.18 6.20
CA GLY A 752 28.41 44.50 6.00
C GLY A 752 28.59 44.91 4.52
N ARG A 753 28.37 43.98 3.59
CA ARG A 753 28.42 44.20 2.13
C ARG A 753 27.03 44.20 1.49
N CYS A 754 25.97 43.94 2.24
CA CYS A 754 24.63 43.74 1.70
C CYS A 754 23.63 44.77 2.25
N ARG A 755 22.72 45.25 1.39
CA ARG A 755 21.52 45.99 1.79
C ARG A 755 20.34 45.66 0.88
N ILE A 756 19.12 45.77 1.38
CA ILE A 756 17.91 45.61 0.56
C ILE A 756 17.43 46.99 0.14
N GLU A 757 17.23 47.18 -1.16
CA GLU A 757 16.80 48.45 -1.75
C GLU A 757 15.74 48.20 -2.82
N GLY A 758 14.50 48.63 -2.55
CA GLY A 758 13.34 48.33 -3.41
C GLY A 758 13.15 46.83 -3.63
N ASN A 759 13.23 46.40 -4.90
CA ASN A 759 13.06 45.01 -5.34
C ASN A 759 14.38 44.23 -5.44
N TYR A 760 15.47 44.76 -4.88
CA TYR A 760 16.82 44.22 -5.06
C TYR A 760 17.53 43.96 -3.74
N LEU A 761 18.34 42.89 -3.71
CA LEU A 761 19.45 42.73 -2.78
C LEU A 761 20.68 43.37 -3.43
N VAL A 762 21.16 44.47 -2.86
CA VAL A 762 22.38 45.16 -3.28
C VAL A 762 23.57 44.56 -2.55
N VAL A 763 24.58 44.13 -3.30
CA VAL A 763 25.79 43.45 -2.81
C VAL A 763 27.01 44.22 -3.28
N ARG A 764 27.82 44.72 -2.36
CA ARG A 764 29.10 45.39 -2.65
C ARG A 764 30.22 44.36 -2.71
N GLY A 765 30.73 44.08 -3.90
CA GLY A 765 31.97 43.32 -4.12
C GLY A 765 33.22 44.18 -3.96
N ASP A 766 34.37 43.59 -4.25
CA ASP A 766 35.66 44.27 -4.35
C ASP A 766 35.85 44.95 -5.72
N LEU A 767 35.21 44.44 -6.79
CA LEU A 767 35.29 45.01 -8.15
C LEU A 767 34.09 45.91 -8.49
N HIS A 768 32.86 45.43 -8.25
CA HIS A 768 31.63 46.19 -8.56
C HIS A 768 30.58 46.11 -7.44
N THR A 769 29.55 46.95 -7.56
CA THR A 769 28.30 46.79 -6.79
C THR A 769 27.25 46.13 -7.67
N TYR A 770 26.58 45.12 -7.12
CA TYR A 770 25.63 44.27 -7.84
C TYR A 770 24.23 44.40 -7.24
N ARG A 771 23.20 44.44 -8.08
CA ARG A 771 21.79 44.45 -7.68
C ARG A 771 21.14 43.16 -8.14
N ILE A 772 20.80 42.29 -7.20
CA ILE A 772 20.14 41.00 -7.47
C ILE A 772 18.64 41.17 -7.29
N HIS A 773 17.85 41.00 -8.35
CA HIS A 773 16.40 41.12 -8.27
C HIS A 773 15.80 39.98 -7.44
N LEU A 774 14.93 40.31 -6.47
CA LEU A 774 14.43 39.36 -5.46
C LEU A 774 13.40 38.36 -6.01
N GLY A 775 12.79 38.67 -7.17
CA GLY A 775 11.84 37.79 -7.84
C GLY A 775 12.51 36.77 -8.78
N SER A 776 13.43 37.25 -9.62
CA SER A 776 14.03 36.50 -10.73
C SER A 776 15.46 36.03 -10.47
N GLY A 777 16.15 36.62 -9.49
CA GLY A 777 17.57 36.39 -9.25
C GLY A 777 18.48 36.99 -10.32
N ASN A 778 17.98 37.77 -11.27
CA ASN A 778 18.79 38.44 -12.29
C ASN A 778 19.60 39.58 -11.69
N ILE A 779 20.80 39.81 -12.23
CA ILE A 779 21.80 40.69 -11.63
C ILE A 779 22.06 41.89 -12.54
N LEU A 780 22.09 43.09 -11.98
CA LEU A 780 22.58 44.31 -12.63
C LEU A 780 23.88 44.78 -11.95
N MET A 781 24.84 45.27 -12.72
CA MET A 781 26.09 45.87 -12.21
C MET A 781 26.02 47.39 -12.24
N GLU A 782 26.37 48.05 -11.13
CA GLU A 782 26.47 49.50 -11.05
C GLU A 782 27.85 50.01 -11.54
N PRO A 783 27.92 51.23 -12.10
CA PRO A 783 26.83 52.19 -12.35
C PRO A 783 26.12 51.99 -13.71
N SER A 784 26.61 51.10 -14.57
CA SER A 784 26.13 50.94 -15.95
C SER A 784 24.75 50.28 -16.05
N ASN A 785 24.25 49.68 -14.97
CA ASN A 785 23.08 48.79 -14.94
C ASN A 785 23.16 47.69 -16.01
N ARG A 786 24.38 47.21 -16.32
CA ARG A 786 24.55 46.10 -17.26
C ARG A 786 24.17 44.78 -16.58
N SER A 787 23.44 43.93 -17.30
CA SER A 787 23.07 42.60 -16.80
C SER A 787 24.28 41.68 -16.69
N LEU A 788 24.39 40.96 -15.58
CA LEU A 788 25.39 39.91 -15.34
C LEU A 788 24.70 38.54 -15.32
N CYS A 789 25.04 37.67 -16.26
CA CYS A 789 24.46 36.33 -16.36
C CYS A 789 25.30 35.32 -15.58
N ILE A 790 24.74 34.80 -14.47
CA ILE A 790 25.31 33.71 -13.68
C ILE A 790 24.28 32.58 -13.64
N VAL A 791 24.62 31.47 -14.28
CA VAL A 791 23.81 30.25 -14.33
C VAL A 791 24.26 29.32 -13.20
N PRO A 792 23.39 28.96 -12.25
CA PRO A 792 23.72 27.97 -11.24
C PRO A 792 24.06 26.62 -11.89
N ALA A 793 25.15 25.97 -11.49
CA ALA A 793 25.42 24.60 -11.92
C ALA A 793 24.30 23.66 -11.44
N GLN A 794 23.97 22.61 -12.21
CA GLN A 794 22.95 21.64 -11.82
C GLN A 794 23.29 21.04 -10.44
N GLY A 795 22.42 21.26 -9.45
CA GLY A 795 22.60 20.79 -8.07
C GLY A 795 23.38 21.72 -7.14
N ALA A 796 23.86 22.88 -7.60
CA ALA A 796 24.66 23.83 -6.80
C ALA A 796 23.97 24.36 -5.53
N ALA A 797 22.63 24.32 -5.47
CA ALA A 797 21.87 24.69 -4.27
C ALA A 797 22.20 23.81 -3.04
N ARG A 798 22.82 22.63 -3.21
CA ARG A 798 23.30 21.77 -2.12
C ARG A 798 24.75 22.03 -1.69
N SER A 799 25.47 22.91 -2.39
CA SER A 799 26.90 23.15 -2.21
C SER A 799 27.23 24.58 -1.75
N GLY A 800 26.22 25.41 -1.53
CA GLY A 800 26.38 26.76 -0.97
C GLY A 800 26.70 26.77 0.53
N PRO A 801 27.00 27.95 1.11
CA PRO A 801 27.24 28.07 2.55
C PRO A 801 26.05 27.52 3.36
N GLN A 802 26.34 26.84 4.48
CA GLN A 802 25.34 26.26 5.39
C GLN A 802 24.60 27.38 6.15
N VAL A 803 23.74 28.10 5.43
CA VAL A 803 22.85 29.12 5.99
C VAL A 803 21.53 28.47 6.35
N PHE A 804 21.06 28.69 7.58
CA PHE A 804 19.71 28.30 7.98
C PHE A 804 18.67 28.98 7.08
N LEU A 805 17.75 28.18 6.54
CA LEU A 805 16.55 28.67 5.83
C LEU A 805 15.31 28.22 6.61
N PRO A 806 14.30 29.09 6.78
CA PRO A 806 13.11 28.77 7.57
C PRO A 806 12.19 27.72 6.92
N PHE A 807 12.42 27.36 5.65
CA PHE A 807 11.68 26.34 4.93
C PHE A 807 12.56 25.64 3.87
N GLU A 808 12.06 24.55 3.30
CA GLU A 808 12.80 23.72 2.34
C GLU A 808 12.53 24.05 0.87
N ASP A 809 11.40 24.66 0.53
CA ASP A 809 10.79 24.71 -0.80
C ASP A 809 10.90 26.07 -1.52
N ASP A 810 12.09 26.67 -1.60
CA ASP A 810 12.33 27.85 -2.45
C ASP A 810 13.74 27.87 -3.06
N PHE A 811 13.85 27.29 -4.26
CA PHE A 811 15.12 27.22 -4.98
C PHE A 811 15.70 28.59 -5.33
N MET A 812 14.85 29.56 -5.68
CA MET A 812 15.31 30.89 -6.09
C MET A 812 15.90 31.67 -4.92
N LEU A 813 15.35 31.53 -3.71
CA LEU A 813 15.97 32.09 -2.50
C LEU A 813 17.40 31.58 -2.31
N SER A 814 17.62 30.27 -2.47
CA SER A 814 18.96 29.68 -2.41
C SER A 814 19.87 30.23 -3.52
N VAL A 815 19.36 30.38 -4.75
CA VAL A 815 20.12 30.97 -5.87
C VAL A 815 20.53 32.42 -5.59
N ILE A 816 19.62 33.24 -5.05
CA ILE A 816 19.90 34.64 -4.69
C ILE A 816 21.00 34.69 -3.62
N LEU A 817 20.93 33.85 -2.59
CA LEU A 817 21.96 33.77 -1.55
C LEU A 817 23.30 33.30 -2.12
N SER A 818 23.33 32.23 -2.93
CA SER A 818 24.57 31.75 -3.56
C SER A 818 25.22 32.83 -4.43
N LYS A 819 24.43 33.58 -5.21
CA LYS A 819 24.90 34.73 -5.99
C LYS A 819 25.44 35.83 -5.08
N ALA A 820 24.74 36.15 -3.99
CA ALA A 820 25.19 37.18 -3.05
C ALA A 820 26.54 36.84 -2.41
N PHE A 821 26.75 35.59 -1.97
CA PHE A 821 28.04 35.16 -1.43
C PHE A 821 29.16 35.19 -2.48
N LEU A 822 28.88 34.73 -3.69
CA LEU A 822 29.85 34.76 -4.79
C LEU A 822 30.27 36.21 -5.11
N LEU A 823 29.30 37.11 -5.26
CA LEU A 823 29.50 38.50 -5.67
C LEU A 823 30.07 39.38 -4.55
N ALA A 824 29.78 39.06 -3.28
CA ALA A 824 30.41 39.71 -2.14
C ALA A 824 31.93 39.45 -2.10
N ASN A 825 32.44 38.43 -2.78
CA ASN A 825 33.85 38.08 -2.90
C ASN A 825 34.28 37.98 -4.38
N ASP A 826 33.79 38.91 -5.21
CA ASP A 826 33.98 38.90 -6.66
C ASP A 826 35.45 38.89 -7.11
N GLY A 827 36.36 39.51 -6.35
CA GLY A 827 37.80 39.47 -6.60
C GLY A 827 38.44 38.08 -6.51
N SER A 828 37.73 37.09 -5.95
CA SER A 828 38.18 35.69 -5.86
C SER A 828 37.61 34.79 -6.97
N ILE A 829 36.70 35.31 -7.81
CA ILE A 829 36.06 34.54 -8.87
C ILE A 829 37.11 34.11 -9.89
N ARG A 830 37.12 32.81 -10.24
CA ARG A 830 38.04 32.24 -11.25
C ARG A 830 37.34 31.74 -12.51
N ASP A 831 36.02 31.78 -12.54
CA ASP A 831 35.24 31.33 -13.69
C ASP A 831 35.42 32.32 -14.86
N PRO A 832 36.05 31.90 -15.98
CA PRO A 832 36.33 32.79 -17.10
C PRO A 832 35.05 33.30 -17.78
N THR A 833 33.92 32.60 -17.66
CA THR A 833 32.63 33.03 -18.23
C THR A 833 32.02 34.18 -17.44
N ILE A 834 32.27 34.25 -16.13
CA ILE A 834 31.83 35.34 -15.26
C ILE A 834 32.81 36.52 -15.36
N LEU A 835 34.11 36.26 -15.29
CA LEU A 835 35.15 37.32 -15.35
C LEU A 835 35.05 38.17 -16.62
N ARG A 836 34.85 37.55 -17.79
CA ARG A 836 34.66 38.28 -19.05
C ARG A 836 33.46 39.23 -19.03
N GLN A 837 32.44 38.94 -18.24
CA GLN A 837 31.27 39.81 -18.10
C GLN A 837 31.48 40.92 -17.08
N ILE A 838 32.42 40.78 -16.14
CA ILE A 838 32.74 41.78 -15.12
C ILE A 838 33.80 42.77 -15.64
N GLU A 839 34.81 42.29 -16.38
CA GLU A 839 35.96 43.09 -16.84
C GLU A 839 35.67 44.01 -18.04
N PHE A 840 34.73 43.63 -18.91
CA PHE A 840 34.26 44.47 -20.01
C PHE A 840 33.24 45.49 -19.54
#